data_AF-A0A948B7L1-F1
#
_entry.id   AF-A0A948B7L1-F1
#
_cell.length_a   1.000
_cell.length_b   1.000
_cell.length_c   1.000
_cell.angle_alpha   90.00
_cell.angle_beta   90.00
_cell.angle_gamma   90.00
#
_symmetry.space_group_name_H-M   'P 1'
#
loop_
_entity.id
_entity.type
_entity.pdbx_description
1 polymer ?
#
loop_
_entity_poly.entity_id
_entity_poly.type
_entity_poly.pdbx_seq_one_letter_code
_entity_poly.pdbx_strand_id
1 'polypeptide(L)'
;MLSIRNNKETDPLEKELYGLSKPVLSVSVKAEMENRLLKETANESTERLPAGLRRLADAIRERARAVSIPQWASVILKERILNYIEASGELKEHAVYGKSFGMLRTMTAGMLLFVFALGIVVVAPLRAPTAQAKTTYLDAISGDVMVLRKASMIKARPMMELQEGDKVLTDRNSSATIHFFEDSISRLGPDTIVQVSRLYFEPLNPVVTSVGMYVDQGKVWTRVVNLRDAARLWVDTNALRTDVKKKAAFSLESNDVKTSVSVYDNVVNVIPVNESADAGKTVIAGYKAEVTGRDVSIEKISKVSEDEDEKVWVAANLSSDEQYKADLTVDKEEAATDAVPQSVIIASAFDIPDGGDAAVVRQKIEDAYKVLVTAEAQLVRGVRQEGVDGLSDFRNKVAMIVGTSLPELSKSDPLSAGILRDMLNEKINNQLKDFASFRPGDRLYRAKETLQEAEVMLAETDVAKVEIQLAQAEDALLEMQELLADNQFNLAATLLKRYQNKANKFLLTLSADNEVELSDRFASLIQRQADNIKILTSIEQSIIYRDQFAFRDQVRQVREDTLRKFIIALEQNPDEVSSDVLLQLKDLYDSYVDEDSSENDLIEPAVSKLLNDDYQILFISPDAEGLPVEQGVIMLVPQEATPDLHSGGGE
;
A
#
# COMPACT_ATOMS: atom_id res chain seq x y z
N MET A 1 -40.56 -61.64 36.84
CA MET A 1 -41.52 -61.66 35.71
C MET A 1 -41.62 -60.25 35.15
N LEU A 2 -41.39 -60.15 33.83
CA LEU A 2 -41.67 -59.05 32.89
C LEU A 2 -40.98 -57.67 33.07
N SER A 3 -39.94 -57.54 32.25
CA SER A 3 -39.23 -56.35 31.77
C SER A 3 -40.13 -55.38 31.00
N ILE A 4 -39.93 -54.06 31.16
CA ILE A 4 -39.87 -53.10 30.05
C ILE A 4 -38.75 -52.08 30.34
N ARG A 5 -37.69 -52.12 29.53
CA ARG A 5 -36.68 -51.06 29.36
C ARG A 5 -37.35 -49.83 28.75
N ASN A 6 -37.04 -48.64 29.27
CA ASN A 6 -37.17 -47.40 28.50
C ASN A 6 -35.90 -46.56 28.73
N ASN A 7 -34.94 -46.75 27.83
CA ASN A 7 -33.75 -45.93 27.70
C ASN A 7 -34.17 -44.74 26.81
N LYS A 8 -34.36 -43.56 27.39
CA LYS A 8 -34.39 -42.31 26.61
C LYS A 8 -33.02 -41.68 26.78
N GLU A 9 -32.13 -42.00 25.85
CA GLU A 9 -30.97 -41.16 25.56
C GLU A 9 -31.50 -39.80 25.13
N THR A 10 -31.30 -38.80 25.98
CA THR A 10 -31.46 -37.39 25.64
C THR A 10 -30.40 -37.02 24.61
N ASP A 11 -30.84 -36.43 23.51
CA ASP A 11 -30.03 -36.00 22.37
C ASP A 11 -28.87 -35.10 22.85
N PRO A 12 -27.60 -35.35 22.46
CA PRO A 12 -26.47 -34.47 22.82
C PRO A 12 -26.70 -32.99 22.45
N LEU A 13 -27.54 -32.71 21.45
CA LEU A 13 -28.00 -31.35 21.10
C LEU A 13 -28.83 -30.68 22.19
N GLU A 14 -29.64 -31.44 22.94
CA GLU A 14 -30.45 -30.91 24.03
C GLU A 14 -29.56 -30.39 25.17
N LYS A 15 -28.41 -31.05 25.40
CA LYS A 15 -27.45 -30.69 26.45
C LYS A 15 -26.66 -29.41 26.12
N GLU A 16 -26.36 -29.15 24.85
CA GLU A 16 -25.74 -27.89 24.41
C GLU A 16 -26.73 -26.72 24.41
N LEU A 17 -28.00 -26.96 24.07
CA LEU A 17 -29.03 -25.92 24.05
C LEU A 17 -29.39 -25.38 25.44
N TYR A 18 -29.25 -26.18 26.51
CA TYR A 18 -29.44 -25.69 27.89
C TYR A 18 -28.28 -24.82 28.40
N GLY A 19 -27.13 -24.80 27.72
CA GLY A 19 -25.96 -23.99 28.08
C GLY A 19 -25.93 -22.59 27.45
N LEU A 20 -26.78 -22.32 26.45
CA LEU A 20 -26.84 -21.02 25.78
C LEU A 20 -27.72 -20.05 26.57
N SER A 21 -27.08 -19.05 27.19
CA SER A 21 -27.77 -17.93 27.83
C SER A 21 -28.70 -17.26 26.82
N LYS A 22 -30.01 -17.22 27.12
CA LYS A 22 -31.01 -16.56 26.27
C LYS A 22 -30.54 -15.13 25.95
N PRO A 23 -30.58 -14.69 24.68
CA PRO A 23 -30.32 -13.30 24.35
C PRO A 23 -31.36 -12.45 25.09
N VAL A 24 -30.88 -11.62 26.02
CA VAL A 24 -31.72 -10.69 26.78
C VAL A 24 -32.02 -9.53 25.85
N LEU A 25 -33.16 -9.60 25.15
CA LEU A 25 -33.70 -8.44 24.45
C LEU A 25 -33.98 -7.34 25.46
N SER A 26 -33.54 -6.12 25.15
CA SER A 26 -33.88 -4.95 25.96
C SER A 26 -35.41 -4.77 26.00
N VAL A 27 -35.90 -4.14 27.07
CA VAL A 27 -37.34 -3.89 27.27
C VAL A 27 -37.95 -3.13 26.09
N SER A 28 -37.18 -2.24 25.45
CA SER A 28 -37.61 -1.49 24.26
C SER A 28 -37.79 -2.38 23.03
N VAL A 29 -36.84 -3.27 22.73
CA VAL A 29 -36.92 -4.19 21.57
C VAL A 29 -38.05 -5.20 21.74
N LYS A 30 -38.29 -5.65 22.99
CA LYS A 30 -39.41 -6.54 23.30
C LYS A 30 -40.76 -5.85 23.05
N ALA A 31 -40.91 -4.60 23.46
CA ALA A 31 -42.13 -3.82 23.23
C ALA A 31 -42.37 -3.51 21.74
N GLU A 32 -41.29 -3.29 20.97
CA GLU A 32 -41.37 -3.03 19.54
C GLU A 32 -41.77 -4.28 18.74
N MET A 33 -41.18 -5.45 19.06
CA MET A 33 -41.60 -6.73 18.47
C MET A 33 -43.06 -7.09 18.83
N GLU A 34 -43.48 -6.84 20.06
CA GLU A 34 -44.86 -7.09 20.50
C GLU A 34 -45.86 -6.23 19.73
N ASN A 35 -45.56 -4.94 19.53
CA ASN A 35 -46.39 -4.04 18.71
C ASN A 35 -46.44 -4.44 17.23
N ARG A 36 -45.33 -4.94 16.68
CA ARG A 36 -45.26 -5.38 15.28
C ARG A 36 -46.07 -6.66 15.05
N LEU A 37 -45.95 -7.63 15.96
CA LEU A 37 -46.72 -8.87 15.92
C LEU A 37 -48.22 -8.65 16.15
N LEU A 38 -48.59 -7.71 17.01
CA LEU A 38 -49.99 -7.34 17.23
C LEU A 38 -50.61 -6.63 16.01
N LYS A 39 -49.84 -5.81 15.28
CA LYS A 39 -50.28 -5.19 14.02
C LYS A 39 -50.48 -6.21 12.90
N GLU A 40 -49.62 -7.21 12.80
CA GLU A 40 -49.74 -8.27 11.78
C GLU A 40 -50.88 -9.25 12.10
N THR A 41 -51.09 -9.60 13.38
CA THR A 41 -52.17 -10.53 13.77
C THR A 41 -53.56 -9.89 13.80
N ALA A 42 -53.66 -8.57 13.92
CA ALA A 42 -54.95 -7.87 13.90
C ALA A 42 -55.57 -7.74 12.50
N ASN A 43 -54.78 -7.83 11.43
CA ASN A 43 -55.24 -7.47 10.08
C ASN A 43 -55.65 -8.65 9.19
N GLU A 44 -55.47 -9.92 9.58
CA GLU A 44 -55.56 -11.01 8.58
C GLU A 44 -56.57 -12.17 8.78
N SER A 45 -57.38 -12.29 9.84
CA SER A 45 -58.17 -13.56 9.95
C SER A 45 -59.47 -13.60 10.76
N THR A 46 -60.30 -12.56 10.76
CA THR A 46 -61.62 -12.64 11.45
C THR A 46 -62.87 -12.56 10.59
N GLU A 47 -62.79 -12.39 9.27
CA GLU A 47 -63.98 -12.15 8.44
C GLU A 47 -64.67 -13.38 7.82
N ARG A 48 -64.14 -14.60 7.95
CA ARG A 48 -64.70 -15.77 7.23
C ARG A 48 -64.92 -17.03 8.06
N LEU A 49 -65.44 -16.92 9.29
CA LEU A 49 -65.87 -18.09 10.07
C LEU A 49 -67.41 -18.16 10.17
N PRO A 50 -68.04 -19.31 9.86
CA PRO A 50 -69.48 -19.53 10.08
C PRO A 50 -69.89 -19.25 11.52
N ALA A 51 -71.11 -18.74 11.73
CA ALA A 51 -71.57 -18.22 13.03
C ALA A 51 -71.48 -19.24 14.20
N GLY A 52 -71.59 -20.54 13.91
CA GLY A 52 -71.42 -21.60 14.91
C GLY A 52 -69.97 -21.75 15.40
N LEU A 53 -69.00 -21.65 14.49
CA LEU A 53 -67.57 -21.74 14.81
C LEU A 53 -67.05 -20.47 15.50
N ARG A 54 -67.64 -19.30 15.21
CA ARG A 54 -67.34 -18.06 15.94
C ARG A 54 -67.64 -18.19 17.44
N ARG A 55 -68.81 -18.72 17.80
CA ARG A 55 -69.16 -18.92 19.23
C ARG A 55 -68.24 -19.91 19.93
N LEU A 56 -67.82 -20.98 19.24
CA LEU A 56 -66.86 -21.94 19.78
C LEU A 56 -65.47 -21.32 19.94
N ALA A 57 -64.99 -20.59 18.92
CA ALA A 57 -63.70 -19.91 18.95
C ALA A 57 -63.66 -18.83 20.04
N ASP A 58 -64.73 -18.06 20.21
CA ASP A 58 -64.83 -17.04 21.25
C ASP A 58 -64.86 -17.66 22.65
N ALA A 59 -65.63 -18.74 22.86
CA ALA A 59 -65.66 -19.46 24.13
C ALA A 59 -64.31 -20.12 24.48
N ILE A 60 -63.59 -20.66 23.48
CA ILE A 60 -62.25 -21.21 23.66
C ILE A 60 -61.26 -20.08 23.97
N ARG A 61 -61.35 -18.94 23.28
CA ARG A 61 -60.45 -17.79 23.47
C ARG A 61 -60.64 -17.13 24.83
N GLU A 62 -61.89 -17.03 25.29
CA GLU A 62 -62.22 -16.51 26.62
C GLU A 62 -61.70 -17.43 27.73
N ARG A 63 -61.83 -18.75 27.58
CA ARG A 63 -61.26 -19.71 28.54
C ARG A 63 -59.75 -19.88 28.46
N ALA A 64 -59.16 -19.78 27.25
CA ALA A 64 -57.71 -19.88 27.06
C ALA A 64 -56.96 -18.66 27.61
N ARG A 65 -57.59 -17.49 27.70
CA ARG A 65 -57.01 -16.31 28.37
C ARG A 65 -56.86 -16.48 29.88
N ALA A 66 -57.64 -17.36 30.51
CA ALA A 66 -57.58 -17.62 31.94
C ALA A 66 -56.54 -18.70 32.33
N VAL A 67 -55.94 -19.41 31.36
CA VAL A 67 -55.02 -20.53 31.62
C VAL A 67 -53.78 -20.37 30.74
N SER A 68 -52.62 -20.14 31.35
CA SER A 68 -51.33 -20.18 30.66
C SER A 68 -51.03 -21.61 30.24
N ILE A 69 -51.27 -21.92 28.96
CA ILE A 69 -50.99 -23.24 28.39
C ILE A 69 -49.56 -23.22 27.81
N PRO A 70 -48.64 -24.08 28.27
CA PRO A 70 -47.32 -24.23 27.67
C PRO A 70 -47.41 -24.53 26.16
N GLN A 71 -46.48 -24.01 25.36
CA GLN A 71 -46.50 -24.10 23.90
C GLN A 71 -46.74 -25.53 23.38
N TRP A 72 -46.08 -26.53 23.97
CA TRP A 72 -46.22 -27.94 23.61
C TRP A 72 -47.65 -28.48 23.83
N ALA A 73 -48.34 -28.04 24.89
CA ALA A 73 -49.71 -28.44 25.17
C ALA A 73 -50.70 -27.79 24.18
N SER A 74 -50.41 -26.60 23.66
CA SER A 74 -51.21 -26.00 22.57
C SER A 74 -51.09 -26.79 21.26
N VAL A 75 -49.91 -27.36 20.97
CA VAL A 75 -49.69 -28.19 19.78
C VAL A 75 -50.48 -29.48 19.89
N ILE A 76 -50.42 -30.16 21.04
CA ILE A 76 -51.21 -31.38 21.30
C ILE A 76 -52.71 -31.09 21.25
N LEU A 77 -53.15 -29.93 21.76
CA LEU A 77 -54.56 -29.54 21.71
C LEU A 77 -55.02 -29.29 20.27
N LYS A 78 -54.19 -28.61 19.45
CA LYS A 78 -54.46 -28.41 18.02
C LYS A 78 -54.54 -29.73 17.27
N GLU A 79 -53.61 -30.65 17.52
CA GLU A 79 -53.59 -31.97 16.92
C GLU A 79 -54.85 -32.78 17.32
N ARG A 80 -55.26 -32.74 18.59
CA ARG A 80 -56.49 -33.40 19.06
C ARG A 80 -57.75 -32.78 18.46
N ILE A 81 -57.79 -31.45 18.29
CA ILE A 81 -58.92 -30.77 17.64
C ILE A 81 -58.99 -31.14 16.16
N LEU A 82 -57.84 -31.16 15.46
CA LEU A 82 -57.76 -31.61 14.07
C LEU A 82 -58.19 -33.08 13.92
N ASN A 83 -57.69 -33.97 14.77
CA ASN A 83 -58.09 -35.38 14.76
C ASN A 83 -59.57 -35.58 15.11
N TYR A 84 -60.14 -34.75 16.00
CA TYR A 84 -61.56 -34.80 16.32
C TYR A 84 -62.43 -34.32 15.14
N ILE A 85 -61.99 -33.26 14.44
CA ILE A 85 -62.66 -32.75 13.23
C ILE A 85 -62.56 -33.76 12.08
N GLU A 86 -61.44 -34.47 11.95
CA GLU A 86 -61.29 -35.56 10.96
C GLU A 86 -62.13 -36.79 11.33
N ALA A 87 -62.19 -37.14 12.62
CA ALA A 87 -62.94 -38.30 13.11
C ALA A 87 -64.45 -38.09 13.17
N SER A 88 -64.93 -36.85 13.36
CA SER A 88 -66.36 -36.52 13.39
C SER A 88 -67.05 -36.70 12.04
N GLY A 89 -66.28 -36.88 10.95
CA GLY A 89 -66.81 -37.20 9.63
C GLY A 89 -67.57 -36.05 8.95
N GLU A 90 -67.70 -34.89 9.59
CA GLU A 90 -68.43 -33.72 9.06
C GLU A 90 -67.76 -33.10 7.81
N LEU A 91 -66.48 -33.41 7.55
CA LEU A 91 -65.79 -33.00 6.32
C LEU A 91 -65.98 -33.95 5.13
N LYS A 92 -66.66 -35.11 5.30
CA LYS A 92 -66.85 -36.09 4.22
C LYS A 92 -67.94 -35.72 3.21
N GLU A 93 -68.82 -34.76 3.49
CA GLU A 93 -69.87 -34.35 2.54
C GLU A 93 -69.42 -33.30 1.49
N HIS A 94 -68.18 -32.80 1.56
CA HIS A 94 -67.64 -31.88 0.56
C HIS A 94 -66.44 -32.48 -0.19
N ALA A 95 -66.69 -33.62 -0.84
CA ALA A 95 -65.77 -34.32 -1.75
C ALA A 95 -65.25 -33.46 -2.93
N VAL A 96 -65.77 -32.25 -3.13
CA VAL A 96 -65.27 -31.28 -4.12
C VAL A 96 -63.95 -30.62 -3.66
N TYR A 97 -63.71 -30.49 -2.36
CA TYR A 97 -62.49 -29.86 -1.82
C TYR A 97 -61.24 -30.75 -1.89
N GLY A 98 -61.40 -32.08 -1.98
CA GLY A 98 -60.24 -32.99 -2.07
C GLY A 98 -59.44 -32.82 -3.36
N LYS A 99 -60.10 -32.50 -4.49
CA LYS A 99 -59.42 -32.23 -5.77
C LYS A 99 -58.74 -30.86 -5.81
N SER A 100 -59.36 -29.83 -5.26
CA SER A 100 -58.78 -28.48 -5.21
C SER A 100 -57.64 -28.37 -4.20
N PHE A 101 -57.68 -29.11 -3.09
CA PHE A 101 -56.58 -29.13 -2.13
C PHE A 101 -55.33 -29.85 -2.68
N GLY A 102 -55.52 -30.91 -3.48
CA GLY A 102 -54.42 -31.55 -4.20
C GLY A 102 -53.74 -30.62 -5.20
N MET A 103 -54.53 -29.81 -5.93
CA MET A 103 -54.02 -28.81 -6.87
C MET A 103 -53.31 -27.65 -6.16
N LEU A 104 -53.84 -27.18 -5.03
CA LEU A 104 -53.20 -26.14 -4.23
C LEU A 104 -51.84 -26.63 -3.67
N ARG A 105 -51.75 -27.91 -3.29
CA ARG A 105 -50.51 -28.53 -2.78
C ARG A 105 -49.46 -28.69 -3.87
N THR A 106 -49.82 -29.02 -5.11
CA THR A 106 -48.88 -29.04 -6.23
C THR A 106 -48.46 -27.65 -6.66
N MET A 107 -49.36 -26.66 -6.64
CA MET A 107 -49.00 -25.26 -6.95
C MET A 107 -48.08 -24.66 -5.89
N THR A 108 -48.33 -24.91 -4.61
CA THR A 108 -47.43 -24.44 -3.53
C THR A 108 -46.08 -25.15 -3.56
N ALA A 109 -46.03 -26.45 -3.85
CA ALA A 109 -44.77 -27.16 -4.05
C ALA A 109 -43.99 -26.62 -5.26
N GLY A 110 -44.68 -26.35 -6.38
CA GLY A 110 -44.08 -25.74 -7.57
C GLY A 110 -43.56 -24.32 -7.32
N MET A 111 -44.32 -23.52 -6.57
CA MET A 111 -43.91 -22.17 -6.19
C MET A 111 -42.73 -22.18 -5.22
N LEU A 112 -42.70 -23.10 -4.25
CA LEU A 112 -41.55 -23.28 -3.37
C LEU A 112 -40.31 -23.72 -4.15
N LEU A 113 -40.46 -24.65 -5.10
CA LEU A 113 -39.34 -25.11 -5.94
C LEU A 113 -38.86 -24.00 -6.87
N PHE A 114 -39.76 -23.17 -7.39
CA PHE A 114 -39.42 -21.98 -8.16
C PHE A 114 -38.70 -20.93 -7.30
N VAL A 115 -39.17 -20.64 -6.09
CA VAL A 115 -38.48 -19.73 -5.15
C VAL A 115 -37.13 -20.29 -4.71
N PHE A 116 -37.01 -21.61 -4.56
CA PHE A 116 -35.74 -22.27 -4.23
C PHE A 116 -34.76 -22.24 -5.41
N ALA A 117 -35.24 -22.46 -6.64
CA ALA A 117 -34.43 -22.36 -7.85
C ALA A 117 -34.02 -20.90 -8.13
N LEU A 118 -34.95 -19.95 -7.97
CA LEU A 118 -34.65 -18.52 -8.08
C LEU A 118 -33.72 -18.07 -6.95
N GLY A 119 -33.91 -18.60 -5.74
CA GLY A 119 -33.03 -18.41 -4.60
C GLY A 119 -31.64 -18.96 -4.84
N ILE A 120 -31.48 -20.12 -5.47
CA ILE A 120 -30.17 -20.65 -5.87
C ILE A 120 -29.55 -19.85 -7.01
N VAL A 121 -30.32 -19.18 -7.87
CA VAL A 121 -29.79 -18.32 -8.94
C VAL A 121 -29.44 -16.91 -8.44
N VAL A 122 -30.19 -16.40 -7.46
CA VAL A 122 -29.97 -15.07 -6.83
C VAL A 122 -28.96 -15.14 -5.69
N VAL A 123 -28.90 -16.27 -4.97
CA VAL A 123 -27.93 -16.61 -3.91
C VAL A 123 -26.86 -17.57 -4.43
N ALA A 124 -26.89 -17.94 -5.72
CA ALA A 124 -25.66 -18.38 -6.37
C ALA A 124 -24.66 -17.31 -6.02
N PRO A 125 -23.49 -17.66 -5.48
CA PRO A 125 -22.49 -16.67 -5.25
C PRO A 125 -22.19 -16.12 -6.64
N LEU A 126 -22.78 -14.96 -6.97
CA LEU A 126 -21.99 -13.81 -7.32
C LEU A 126 -20.84 -13.91 -6.33
N ARG A 127 -19.77 -14.58 -6.76
CA ARG A 127 -18.47 -14.45 -6.15
C ARG A 127 -18.25 -12.96 -6.34
N ALA A 128 -18.80 -12.16 -5.42
CA ALA A 128 -18.27 -10.85 -5.13
C ALA A 128 -16.78 -11.17 -5.09
N PRO A 129 -15.99 -10.68 -6.06
CA PRO A 129 -14.57 -10.94 -6.05
C PRO A 129 -14.18 -10.46 -4.65
N THR A 130 -13.96 -11.42 -3.75
CA THR A 130 -13.47 -11.12 -2.43
C THR A 130 -12.17 -10.49 -2.79
N ALA A 131 -12.06 -9.17 -2.60
CA ALA A 131 -10.84 -8.43 -2.85
C ALA A 131 -9.75 -9.31 -2.24
N GLN A 132 -8.99 -9.99 -3.09
CA GLN A 132 -8.02 -10.96 -2.62
C GLN A 132 -7.04 -10.07 -1.89
N ALA A 133 -7.09 -10.08 -0.56
CA ALA A 133 -6.08 -9.43 0.23
C ALA A 133 -4.78 -10.05 -0.27
N LYS A 134 -3.97 -9.26 -0.98
CA LYS A 134 -2.67 -9.73 -1.44
C LYS A 134 -1.95 -10.18 -0.18
N THR A 135 -1.58 -11.45 -0.10
CA THR A 135 -0.83 -12.02 1.02
C THR A 135 0.64 -12.11 0.64
N THR A 136 1.55 -12.11 1.60
CA THR A 136 2.95 -12.46 1.33
C THR A 136 3.10 -13.98 1.24
N TYR A 137 3.75 -14.50 0.21
CA TYR A 137 3.87 -15.95 -0.02
C TYR A 137 5.20 -16.36 -0.66
N LEU A 138 5.53 -17.64 -0.56
CA LEU A 138 6.67 -18.27 -1.25
C LEU A 138 6.28 -18.76 -2.64
N ASP A 139 7.15 -18.53 -3.61
CA ASP A 139 7.06 -19.04 -4.98
C ASP A 139 8.43 -19.51 -5.51
N ALA A 140 8.46 -20.07 -6.72
CA ALA A 140 9.67 -20.47 -7.46
C ALA A 140 10.68 -21.26 -6.61
N ILE A 141 10.17 -22.22 -5.85
CA ILE A 141 10.97 -23.02 -4.91
C ILE A 141 11.77 -24.07 -5.68
N SER A 142 13.09 -24.03 -5.53
CA SER A 142 14.01 -25.06 -6.03
C SER A 142 14.80 -25.67 -4.88
N GLY A 143 15.05 -26.98 -4.93
CA GLY A 143 15.78 -27.71 -3.89
C GLY A 143 15.00 -27.94 -2.60
N ASP A 144 15.73 -28.03 -1.49
CA ASP A 144 15.18 -28.16 -0.14
C ASP A 144 15.13 -26.79 0.55
N VAL A 145 13.90 -26.29 0.70
CA VAL A 145 13.57 -25.04 1.38
C VAL A 145 12.66 -25.35 2.57
N MET A 146 12.99 -24.78 3.72
CA MET A 146 12.27 -24.98 4.97
C MET A 146 11.80 -23.65 5.54
N VAL A 147 10.65 -23.65 6.21
CA VAL A 147 10.13 -22.51 6.97
C VAL A 147 10.11 -22.88 8.44
N LEU A 148 10.86 -22.16 9.27
CA LEU A 148 10.78 -22.26 10.73
C LEU A 148 9.66 -21.32 11.22
N ARG A 149 8.55 -21.92 11.65
CA ARG A 149 7.40 -21.20 12.21
C ARG A 149 7.16 -21.65 13.64
N LYS A 150 7.29 -20.75 14.61
CA LYS A 150 7.07 -21.04 16.05
C LYS A 150 7.81 -22.30 16.51
N ALA A 151 9.11 -22.37 16.22
CA ALA A 151 10.01 -23.51 16.48
C ALA A 151 9.72 -24.82 15.71
N SER A 152 8.74 -24.84 14.80
CA SER A 152 8.46 -26.00 13.93
C SER A 152 9.06 -25.80 12.55
N MET A 153 9.83 -26.78 12.08
CA MET A 153 10.37 -26.81 10.72
C MET A 153 9.33 -27.39 9.76
N ILE A 154 8.87 -26.58 8.81
CA ILE A 154 7.85 -26.93 7.81
C ILE A 154 8.51 -26.94 6.44
N LYS A 155 8.36 -28.02 5.66
CA LYS A 155 8.86 -28.02 4.28
C LYS A 155 8.05 -27.01 3.45
N ALA A 156 8.76 -26.07 2.82
CA ALA A 156 8.15 -25.02 2.03
C ALA A 156 7.46 -25.58 0.78
N ARG A 157 6.41 -24.89 0.31
CA ARG A 157 5.67 -25.24 -0.91
C ARG A 157 5.32 -23.95 -1.66
N PRO A 158 5.19 -23.98 -2.99
CA PRO A 158 4.69 -22.82 -3.74
C PRO A 158 3.34 -22.35 -3.19
N MET A 159 3.12 -21.04 -3.21
CA MET A 159 1.97 -20.34 -2.63
C MET A 159 1.82 -20.51 -1.12
N MET A 160 2.87 -20.93 -0.40
CA MET A 160 2.84 -20.97 1.07
C MET A 160 2.86 -19.54 1.62
N GLU A 161 1.77 -19.14 2.26
CA GLU A 161 1.65 -17.85 2.94
C GLU A 161 2.66 -17.73 4.08
N LEU A 162 3.35 -16.60 4.14
CA LEU A 162 4.30 -16.23 5.18
C LEU A 162 3.66 -15.28 6.18
N GLN A 163 4.11 -15.38 7.43
CA GLN A 163 3.67 -14.54 8.55
C GLN A 163 4.89 -13.85 9.18
N GLU A 164 4.64 -12.76 9.91
CA GLU A 164 5.67 -12.14 10.74
C GLU A 164 6.29 -13.16 11.70
N GLY A 165 7.62 -13.16 11.77
CA GLY A 165 8.41 -14.08 12.59
C GLY A 165 8.78 -15.41 11.92
N ASP A 166 8.26 -15.72 10.73
CA ASP A 166 8.72 -16.88 9.96
C ASP A 166 10.16 -16.71 9.52
N LYS A 167 10.96 -17.79 9.61
CA LYS A 167 12.29 -17.85 8.98
C LYS A 167 12.27 -18.79 7.79
N VAL A 168 12.72 -18.32 6.62
CA VAL A 168 12.89 -19.11 5.41
C VAL A 168 14.37 -19.50 5.32
N LEU A 169 14.63 -20.80 5.15
CA LEU A 169 15.96 -21.39 5.08
C LEU A 169 16.12 -22.11 3.75
N THR A 170 17.15 -21.75 2.97
CA THR A 170 17.57 -22.43 1.75
C THR A 170 18.86 -23.22 2.02
N ASP A 171 18.92 -24.47 1.55
CA ASP A 171 20.16 -25.29 1.54
C ASP A 171 21.11 -24.88 0.39
N ARG A 172 22.26 -25.55 0.28
CA ARG A 172 23.36 -25.26 -0.68
C ARG A 172 23.00 -25.24 -2.17
N ASN A 173 21.94 -25.93 -2.56
CA ASN A 173 21.48 -26.02 -3.95
C ASN A 173 20.01 -25.62 -4.08
N SER A 174 19.55 -24.76 -3.18
CA SER A 174 18.15 -24.39 -3.04
C SER A 174 17.97 -22.89 -3.26
N SER A 175 16.79 -22.51 -3.72
CA SER A 175 16.38 -21.12 -3.88
C SER A 175 14.88 -20.98 -3.64
N ALA A 176 14.45 -19.78 -3.30
CA ALA A 176 13.03 -19.45 -3.16
C ALA A 176 12.80 -17.98 -3.49
N THR A 177 11.60 -17.65 -3.96
CA THR A 177 11.16 -16.26 -4.13
C THR A 177 10.08 -15.95 -3.11
N ILE A 178 10.19 -14.83 -2.42
CA ILE A 178 9.14 -14.27 -1.58
C ILE A 178 8.43 -13.19 -2.39
N HIS A 179 7.12 -13.32 -2.59
CA HIS A 179 6.27 -12.27 -3.12
C HIS A 179 5.61 -11.52 -1.97
N PHE A 180 5.74 -10.20 -1.93
CA PHE A 180 5.08 -9.36 -0.94
C PHE A 180 3.74 -8.86 -1.47
N PHE A 181 2.84 -8.50 -0.54
CA PHE A 181 1.51 -8.00 -0.87
C PHE A 181 1.50 -6.64 -1.60
N GLU A 182 2.65 -5.96 -1.66
CA GLU A 182 2.88 -4.70 -2.36
C GLU A 182 3.59 -4.89 -3.72
N ASP A 183 3.61 -6.11 -4.25
CA ASP A 183 4.24 -6.50 -5.52
C ASP A 183 5.78 -6.48 -5.54
N SER A 184 6.43 -6.07 -4.44
CA SER A 184 7.87 -6.30 -4.22
C SER A 184 8.19 -7.79 -4.17
N ILE A 185 9.41 -8.17 -4.56
CA ILE A 185 9.89 -9.56 -4.50
C ILE A 185 11.30 -9.65 -3.92
N SER A 186 11.57 -10.76 -3.24
CA SER A 186 12.92 -11.10 -2.78
C SER A 186 13.28 -12.54 -3.15
N ARG A 187 14.37 -12.74 -3.90
CA ARG A 187 14.88 -14.06 -4.30
C ARG A 187 16.04 -14.44 -3.41
N LEU A 188 15.91 -15.58 -2.75
CA LEU A 188 16.88 -16.13 -1.82
C LEU A 188 17.81 -17.07 -2.59
N GLY A 189 19.12 -16.83 -2.47
CA GLY A 189 20.14 -17.72 -2.99
C GLY A 189 20.35 -18.97 -2.12
N PRO A 190 21.37 -19.77 -2.43
CA PRO A 190 21.81 -20.87 -1.58
C PRO A 190 22.21 -20.44 -0.16
N ASP A 191 22.17 -21.38 0.79
CA ASP A 191 22.65 -21.22 2.17
C ASP A 191 22.11 -19.98 2.92
N THR A 192 20.91 -19.54 2.55
CA THR A 192 20.36 -18.26 2.99
C THR A 192 19.32 -18.45 4.09
N ILE A 193 19.40 -17.61 5.13
CA ILE A 193 18.45 -17.57 6.23
C ILE A 193 17.86 -16.16 6.30
N VAL A 194 16.56 -16.05 5.98
CA VAL A 194 15.82 -14.79 6.06
C VAL A 194 14.65 -14.93 7.02
N GLN A 195 14.57 -14.02 8.00
CA GLN A 195 13.39 -13.85 8.83
C GLN A 195 12.52 -12.72 8.29
N VAL A 196 11.21 -12.97 8.16
CA VAL A 196 10.22 -11.94 7.91
C VAL A 196 9.98 -11.18 9.21
N SER A 197 10.57 -9.99 9.36
CA SER A 197 10.51 -9.22 10.61
C SER A 197 9.24 -8.37 10.72
N ARG A 198 8.67 -7.94 9.58
CA ARG A 198 7.45 -7.14 9.54
C ARG A 198 6.66 -7.31 8.23
N LEU A 199 5.34 -7.43 8.33
CA LEU A 199 4.35 -7.46 7.26
C LEU A 199 3.13 -6.66 7.72
N TYR A 200 3.16 -5.35 7.45
CA TYR A 200 2.07 -4.44 7.82
C TYR A 200 1.49 -3.77 6.59
N PHE A 201 0.17 -3.71 6.52
CA PHE A 201 -0.54 -2.78 5.65
C PHE A 201 -1.68 -2.14 6.44
N GLU A 202 -1.94 -0.86 6.21
CA GLU A 202 -3.07 -0.17 6.82
C GLU A 202 -4.37 -0.56 6.09
N PRO A 203 -5.36 -1.20 6.75
CA PRO A 203 -6.58 -1.64 6.09
C PRO A 203 -7.40 -0.50 5.48
N LEU A 204 -7.29 0.71 6.05
CA LEU A 204 -7.95 1.93 5.57
C LEU A 204 -7.11 2.73 4.58
N ASN A 205 -5.87 2.32 4.32
CA ASN A 205 -5.00 2.98 3.36
C ASN A 205 -3.94 1.98 2.86
N PRO A 206 -4.28 1.12 1.88
CA PRO A 206 -3.38 0.04 1.44
C PRO A 206 -2.14 0.54 0.68
N VAL A 207 -1.98 1.87 0.54
CA VAL A 207 -0.72 2.50 0.15
C VAL A 207 0.29 2.53 1.29
N VAL A 208 -0.15 2.56 2.56
CA VAL A 208 0.73 2.53 3.72
C VAL A 208 1.10 1.10 4.03
N THR A 209 2.32 0.72 3.65
CA THR A 209 2.85 -0.62 3.85
C THR A 209 4.17 -0.58 4.62
N SER A 210 4.48 -1.63 5.36
CA SER A 210 5.79 -1.80 5.96
C SER A 210 6.21 -3.25 5.85
N VAL A 211 7.24 -3.48 5.05
CA VAL A 211 7.85 -4.80 4.83
C VAL A 211 9.25 -4.77 5.40
N GLY A 212 9.50 -5.65 6.36
CA GLY A 212 10.81 -5.80 7.00
C GLY A 212 11.30 -7.23 6.84
N MET A 213 12.56 -7.38 6.46
CA MET A 213 13.28 -8.65 6.49
C MET A 213 14.53 -8.52 7.36
N TYR A 214 14.96 -9.63 7.95
CA TYR A 214 16.26 -9.77 8.59
C TYR A 214 17.03 -10.91 7.92
N VAL A 215 18.17 -10.61 7.31
CA VAL A 215 19.06 -11.58 6.66
C VAL A 215 20.17 -11.92 7.65
N ASP A 216 20.11 -13.15 8.17
CA ASP A 216 21.06 -13.66 9.15
C ASP A 216 22.37 -14.08 8.46
N GLN A 217 22.23 -14.77 7.33
CA GLN A 217 23.34 -15.19 6.47
C GLN A 217 22.87 -15.46 5.04
N GLY A 218 23.81 -15.43 4.10
CA GLY A 218 23.60 -15.81 2.70
C GLY A 218 23.29 -14.60 1.83
N LYS A 219 22.54 -14.83 0.76
CA LYS A 219 22.39 -13.87 -0.34
C LYS A 219 20.94 -13.67 -0.73
N VAL A 220 20.53 -12.42 -0.86
CA VAL A 220 19.17 -12.01 -1.21
C VAL A 220 19.21 -10.99 -2.33
N TRP A 221 18.51 -11.26 -3.42
CA TRP A 221 18.16 -10.25 -4.40
C TRP A 221 16.80 -9.65 -4.04
N THR A 222 16.68 -8.34 -3.93
CA THR A 222 15.40 -7.67 -3.68
C THR A 222 15.09 -6.71 -4.82
N ARG A 223 13.88 -6.83 -5.36
CA ARG A 223 13.29 -5.91 -6.33
C ARG A 223 12.09 -5.25 -5.69
N VAL A 224 12.22 -3.97 -5.43
CA VAL A 224 11.15 -3.09 -4.95
C VAL A 224 10.51 -2.43 -6.15
N VAL A 225 9.24 -2.75 -6.42
CA VAL A 225 8.60 -2.30 -7.66
C VAL A 225 8.01 -0.90 -7.49
N ASN A 226 7.15 -0.68 -6.50
CA ASN A 226 6.37 0.56 -6.37
C ASN A 226 5.97 0.86 -4.92
N LEU A 227 6.87 1.45 -4.14
CA LEU A 227 6.50 2.08 -2.87
C LEU A 227 6.08 3.53 -3.10
N ARG A 228 5.14 3.99 -2.29
CA ARG A 228 4.71 5.39 -2.19
C ARG A 228 5.26 5.95 -0.88
N ASP A 229 5.20 7.26 -0.68
CA ASP A 229 5.93 7.95 0.41
C ASP A 229 5.69 7.40 1.84
N ALA A 230 4.53 6.80 2.11
CA ALA A 230 4.22 6.19 3.41
C ALA A 230 4.55 4.69 3.49
N ALA A 231 4.83 4.05 2.36
CA ALA A 231 5.28 2.67 2.27
C ALA A 231 6.79 2.58 2.51
N ARG A 232 7.24 1.50 3.16
CA ARG A 232 8.66 1.25 3.41
C ARG A 232 8.99 -0.22 3.25
N LEU A 233 10.11 -0.50 2.60
CA LEU A 233 10.74 -1.81 2.60
C LEU A 233 12.17 -1.67 3.10
N TRP A 234 12.52 -2.46 4.12
CA TRP A 234 13.89 -2.50 4.62
C TRP A 234 14.38 -3.94 4.84
N VAL A 235 15.70 -4.08 4.81
CA VAL A 235 16.39 -5.34 5.05
C VAL A 235 17.46 -5.11 6.09
N ASP A 236 17.29 -5.72 7.25
CA ASP A 236 18.22 -5.67 8.36
C ASP A 236 19.22 -6.83 8.26
N THR A 237 20.45 -6.62 8.69
CA THR A 237 21.46 -7.65 8.97
C THR A 237 22.04 -7.44 10.36
N ASN A 238 23.07 -8.20 10.72
CA ASN A 238 23.88 -7.93 11.92
C ASN A 238 24.70 -6.62 11.84
N ALA A 239 25.00 -6.13 10.64
CA ALA A 239 25.90 -5.00 10.41
C ALA A 239 25.20 -3.72 9.94
N LEU A 240 24.14 -3.85 9.13
CA LEU A 240 23.46 -2.71 8.52
C LEU A 240 21.95 -2.93 8.36
N ARG A 241 21.25 -1.83 8.05
CA ARG A 241 19.89 -1.79 7.55
C ARG A 241 19.89 -1.12 6.17
N THR A 242 19.30 -1.77 5.19
CA THR A 242 18.97 -1.12 3.91
C THR A 242 17.57 -0.53 3.99
N ASP A 243 17.37 0.69 3.54
CA ASP A 243 16.05 1.33 3.45
C ASP A 243 15.78 1.77 1.99
N VAL A 244 14.63 1.35 1.46
CA VAL A 244 14.17 1.71 0.12
C VAL A 244 12.87 2.50 0.23
N LYS A 245 12.89 3.74 -0.27
CA LYS A 245 11.74 4.64 -0.20
C LYS A 245 10.71 4.44 -1.33
N LYS A 246 11.17 4.09 -2.53
CA LYS A 246 10.32 4.02 -3.74
C LYS A 246 10.52 2.77 -4.57
N LYS A 247 11.62 2.71 -5.30
CA LYS A 247 11.98 1.62 -6.22
C LYS A 247 13.46 1.35 -6.09
N ALA A 248 13.83 0.08 -6.17
CA ALA A 248 15.22 -0.34 -6.24
C ALA A 248 15.32 -1.79 -6.73
N ALA A 249 16.48 -2.16 -7.24
CA ALA A 249 16.90 -3.55 -7.36
C ALA A 249 18.30 -3.67 -6.79
N PHE A 250 18.50 -4.55 -5.82
CA PHE A 250 19.78 -4.70 -5.15
C PHE A 250 20.02 -6.14 -4.70
N SER A 251 21.30 -6.51 -4.65
CA SER A 251 21.79 -7.76 -4.08
C SER A 251 22.38 -7.45 -2.72
N LEU A 252 21.93 -8.15 -1.68
CA LEU A 252 22.49 -8.10 -0.34
C LEU A 252 23.11 -9.46 -0.04
N GLU A 253 24.36 -9.45 0.38
CA GLU A 253 25.07 -10.64 0.86
C GLU A 253 25.59 -10.37 2.27
N SER A 254 25.29 -11.29 3.20
CA SER A 254 25.68 -11.15 4.61
C SER A 254 26.30 -12.43 5.13
N ASN A 255 27.37 -12.27 5.90
CA ASN A 255 28.01 -13.34 6.68
C ASN A 255 28.46 -12.78 8.05
N ASP A 256 29.10 -13.62 8.86
CA ASP A 256 29.53 -13.27 10.23
C ASP A 256 30.48 -12.06 10.31
N VAL A 257 31.19 -11.75 9.22
CA VAL A 257 32.27 -10.74 9.20
C VAL A 257 31.84 -9.48 8.45
N LYS A 258 31.10 -9.64 7.36
CA LYS A 258 30.88 -8.61 6.35
C LYS A 258 29.45 -8.68 5.82
N THR A 259 28.85 -7.51 5.61
CA THR A 259 27.66 -7.36 4.77
C THR A 259 28.02 -6.49 3.57
N SER A 260 27.54 -6.87 2.39
CA SER A 260 27.65 -6.06 1.19
C SER A 260 26.30 -5.86 0.51
N VAL A 261 26.12 -4.69 -0.10
CA VAL A 261 24.90 -4.27 -0.79
C VAL A 261 25.30 -3.70 -2.15
N SER A 262 25.02 -4.45 -3.22
CA SER A 262 25.23 -4.03 -4.60
C SER A 262 23.92 -3.53 -5.19
N VAL A 263 23.88 -2.28 -5.65
CA VAL A 263 22.66 -1.67 -6.21
C VAL A 263 22.72 -1.68 -7.73
N TYR A 264 21.69 -2.23 -8.36
CA TYR A 264 21.60 -2.40 -9.82
C TYR A 264 20.54 -1.51 -10.46
N ASP A 265 19.53 -1.09 -9.69
CA ASP A 265 18.48 -0.16 -10.14
C ASP A 265 18.14 0.85 -9.03
N ASN A 266 17.99 2.12 -9.44
CA ASN A 266 17.71 3.29 -8.60
C ASN A 266 18.69 3.48 -7.42
N VAL A 267 18.18 3.55 -6.18
CA VAL A 267 18.90 4.03 -5.00
C VAL A 267 18.49 3.24 -3.74
N VAL A 268 19.45 2.93 -2.89
CA VAL A 268 19.26 2.27 -1.58
C VAL A 268 20.02 3.04 -0.50
N ASN A 269 19.39 3.32 0.63
CA ASN A 269 20.09 3.87 1.79
C ASN A 269 20.62 2.74 2.66
N VAL A 270 21.86 2.84 3.12
CA VAL A 270 22.54 1.86 3.96
C VAL A 270 22.90 2.51 5.29
N ILE A 271 22.29 2.03 6.36
CA ILE A 271 22.42 2.57 7.72
C ILE A 271 23.10 1.52 8.61
N PRO A 272 24.31 1.73 9.12
CA PRO A 272 24.93 0.80 10.07
C PRO A 272 24.08 0.61 11.34
N VAL A 273 24.04 -0.62 11.89
CA VAL A 273 23.11 -1.02 13.00
C VAL A 273 23.23 -0.22 14.31
N ASN A 274 24.29 0.59 14.46
CA ASN A 274 24.54 1.40 15.65
C ASN A 274 24.53 2.91 15.39
N GLU A 275 24.06 3.34 14.23
CA GLU A 275 24.01 4.75 13.86
C GLU A 275 22.57 5.25 13.79
N SER A 276 22.38 6.57 13.84
CA SER A 276 21.06 7.16 13.63
C SER A 276 20.59 6.88 12.20
N ALA A 277 19.28 6.91 11.97
CA ALA A 277 18.73 6.78 10.61
C ALA A 277 19.33 7.82 9.65
N ASP A 278 19.73 8.97 10.17
CA ASP A 278 20.28 10.10 9.43
C ASP A 278 21.75 9.92 9.02
N ALA A 279 22.48 8.99 9.66
CA ALA A 279 23.85 8.63 9.30
C ALA A 279 23.92 7.68 8.10
N GLY A 280 22.78 7.28 7.54
CA GLY A 280 22.72 6.40 6.39
C GLY A 280 23.47 6.97 5.18
N LYS A 281 24.30 6.14 4.55
CA LYS A 281 24.91 6.48 3.26
C LYS A 281 24.01 6.02 2.12
N THR A 282 23.92 6.82 1.07
CA THR A 282 23.11 6.48 -0.09
C THR A 282 23.97 5.74 -1.13
N VAL A 283 23.53 4.56 -1.55
CA VAL A 283 24.17 3.75 -2.60
C VAL A 283 23.30 3.81 -3.85
N ILE A 284 23.87 4.30 -4.96
CA ILE A 284 23.16 4.41 -6.24
C ILE A 284 23.46 3.23 -7.17
N ALA A 285 22.63 3.04 -8.19
CA ALA A 285 22.83 2.01 -9.21
C ALA A 285 24.24 2.03 -9.83
N GLY A 286 24.87 0.85 -9.89
CA GLY A 286 26.24 0.66 -10.36
C GLY A 286 27.31 0.71 -9.26
N TYR A 287 26.90 0.92 -8.01
CA TYR A 287 27.79 0.96 -6.84
C TYR A 287 27.46 -0.14 -5.83
N LYS A 288 28.47 -0.47 -5.04
CA LYS A 288 28.44 -1.45 -3.97
C LYS A 288 28.86 -0.77 -2.67
N ALA A 289 28.07 -0.95 -1.63
CA ALA A 289 28.50 -0.66 -0.27
C ALA A 289 28.99 -1.94 0.41
N GLU A 290 30.10 -1.84 1.12
CA GLU A 290 30.60 -2.90 1.98
C GLU A 290 30.72 -2.37 3.40
N VAL A 291 30.20 -3.14 4.36
CA VAL A 291 30.21 -2.79 5.79
C VAL A 291 30.99 -3.85 6.55
N THR A 292 32.08 -3.42 7.18
CA THR A 292 32.91 -4.24 8.06
C THR A 292 33.04 -3.53 9.40
N GLY A 293 32.36 -4.02 10.44
CA GLY A 293 32.28 -3.31 11.71
C GLY A 293 31.43 -2.03 11.59
N ARG A 294 32.07 -0.86 11.74
CA ARG A 294 31.42 0.46 11.59
C ARG A 294 31.76 1.16 10.27
N ASP A 295 32.76 0.66 9.55
CA ASP A 295 33.23 1.33 8.34
C ASP A 295 32.34 0.93 7.17
N VAL A 296 31.83 1.94 6.46
CA VAL A 296 31.07 1.79 5.22
C VAL A 296 31.92 2.32 4.06
N SER A 297 32.41 1.42 3.21
CA SER A 297 33.06 1.77 1.94
C SER A 297 32.05 1.67 0.80
N ILE A 298 32.08 2.65 -0.12
CA ILE A 298 31.26 2.64 -1.34
C ILE A 298 32.21 2.64 -2.53
N GLU A 299 32.04 1.67 -3.43
CA GLU A 299 32.87 1.53 -4.62
C GLU A 299 32.04 1.18 -5.85
N LYS A 300 32.56 1.50 -7.03
CA LYS A 300 31.89 1.17 -8.29
C LYS A 300 31.98 -0.32 -8.54
N ILE A 301 30.85 -0.97 -8.84
CA ILE A 301 30.78 -2.42 -9.09
C ILE A 301 31.79 -2.86 -10.15
N SER A 302 31.99 -2.04 -11.21
CA SER A 302 32.95 -2.36 -12.28
C SER A 302 34.42 -2.41 -11.85
N LYS A 303 34.78 -1.84 -10.70
CA LYS A 303 36.14 -1.91 -10.13
C LYS A 303 36.31 -3.14 -9.24
N VAL A 304 35.22 -3.72 -8.75
CA VAL A 304 35.22 -4.93 -7.94
C VAL A 304 35.28 -6.13 -8.87
N SER A 305 36.27 -7.00 -8.67
CA SER A 305 36.34 -8.26 -9.39
C SER A 305 35.20 -9.16 -8.93
N GLU A 306 34.05 -9.12 -9.62
CA GLU A 306 32.98 -10.09 -9.42
C GLU A 306 33.44 -11.47 -9.90
N ASP A 307 33.20 -12.49 -9.07
CA ASP A 307 33.37 -13.87 -9.52
C ASP A 307 32.32 -14.24 -10.58
N GLU A 308 32.54 -15.34 -11.29
CA GLU A 308 31.64 -15.74 -12.38
C GLU A 308 30.24 -16.15 -11.87
N ASP A 309 30.16 -16.68 -10.64
CA ASP A 309 28.89 -17.09 -10.03
C ASP A 309 28.03 -15.87 -9.69
N GLU A 310 28.63 -14.79 -9.21
CA GLU A 310 27.99 -13.49 -8.97
C GLU A 310 27.41 -12.94 -10.26
N LYS A 311 28.18 -12.90 -11.34
CA LYS A 311 27.72 -12.38 -12.64
C LYS A 311 26.54 -13.18 -13.17
N VAL A 312 26.58 -14.51 -13.04
CA VAL A 312 25.47 -15.39 -13.45
C VAL A 312 24.24 -15.13 -12.60
N TRP A 313 24.39 -15.01 -11.27
CA TRP A 313 23.29 -14.69 -10.36
C TRP A 313 22.64 -13.34 -10.68
N VAL A 314 23.45 -12.29 -10.86
CA VAL A 314 22.99 -10.94 -11.18
C VAL A 314 22.26 -10.92 -12.52
N ALA A 315 22.85 -11.52 -13.57
CA ALA A 315 22.23 -11.56 -14.89
C ALA A 315 20.89 -12.31 -14.88
N ALA A 316 20.80 -13.43 -14.16
CA ALA A 316 19.57 -14.20 -14.03
C ALA A 316 18.47 -13.41 -13.30
N ASN A 317 18.81 -12.68 -12.24
CA ASN A 317 17.87 -11.86 -11.50
C ASN A 317 17.39 -10.65 -12.29
N LEU A 318 18.29 -9.93 -12.98
CA LEU A 318 17.92 -8.82 -13.86
C LEU A 318 16.97 -9.27 -14.96
N SER A 319 17.25 -10.41 -15.60
CA SER A 319 16.34 -10.99 -16.60
C SER A 319 14.98 -11.36 -16.01
N SER A 320 14.96 -11.90 -14.79
CA SER A 320 13.71 -12.28 -14.10
C SER A 320 12.90 -11.06 -13.66
N ASP A 321 13.57 -9.96 -13.29
CA ASP A 321 12.93 -8.69 -12.95
C ASP A 321 12.26 -8.06 -14.15
N GLU A 322 12.89 -8.09 -15.33
CA GLU A 322 12.26 -7.59 -16.56
C GLU A 322 11.03 -8.40 -16.95
N GLN A 323 11.08 -9.73 -16.83
CA GLN A 323 9.90 -10.57 -17.05
C GLN A 323 8.79 -10.23 -16.05
N TYR A 324 9.13 -10.13 -14.76
CA TYR A 324 8.14 -9.83 -13.71
C TYR A 324 7.48 -8.45 -13.90
N LYS A 325 8.23 -7.43 -14.33
CA LYS A 325 7.66 -6.12 -14.69
C LYS A 325 6.67 -6.21 -15.85
N ALA A 326 7.01 -7.01 -16.87
CA ALA A 326 6.14 -7.22 -18.02
C ALA A 326 4.85 -7.93 -17.60
N ASP A 327 4.95 -8.99 -16.79
CA ASP A 327 3.81 -9.74 -16.27
C ASP A 327 2.89 -8.84 -15.42
N LEU A 328 3.45 -8.03 -14.51
CA LEU A 328 2.70 -7.05 -13.73
C LEU A 328 1.95 -6.02 -14.60
N THR A 329 2.54 -5.63 -15.74
CA THR A 329 1.91 -4.68 -16.66
C THR A 329 0.74 -5.33 -17.38
N VAL A 330 0.90 -6.57 -17.84
CA VAL A 330 -0.16 -7.35 -18.49
C VAL A 330 -1.32 -7.61 -17.52
N ASP A 331 -1.03 -8.09 -16.30
CA ASP A 331 -2.04 -8.35 -15.28
C ASP A 331 -2.90 -7.11 -14.99
N LYS A 332 -2.28 -5.93 -14.98
CA LYS A 332 -2.97 -4.64 -14.76
C LYS A 332 -3.79 -4.20 -15.97
N GLU A 333 -3.30 -4.40 -17.19
CA GLU A 333 -4.08 -4.14 -18.40
C GLU A 333 -5.29 -5.08 -18.53
N GLU A 334 -5.11 -6.36 -18.18
CA GLU A 334 -6.19 -7.35 -18.12
C GLU A 334 -7.21 -6.97 -17.04
N ALA A 335 -6.75 -6.62 -15.82
CA ALA A 335 -7.61 -6.15 -14.75
C ALA A 335 -8.41 -4.90 -15.16
N ALA A 336 -7.81 -3.95 -15.88
CA ALA A 336 -8.50 -2.77 -16.39
C ALA A 336 -9.52 -3.10 -17.50
N THR A 337 -9.33 -4.19 -18.25
CA THR A 337 -10.27 -4.64 -19.30
C THR A 337 -11.48 -5.36 -18.71
N ASP A 338 -11.22 -6.20 -17.70
CA ASP A 338 -12.20 -7.02 -17.00
C ASP A 338 -12.92 -6.29 -15.87
N ALA A 339 -12.41 -5.11 -15.48
CA ALA A 339 -13.07 -4.19 -14.58
C ALA A 339 -14.43 -3.78 -15.16
N VAL A 340 -15.47 -4.57 -14.86
CA VAL A 340 -16.81 -4.03 -14.66
C VAL A 340 -16.63 -2.90 -13.66
N PRO A 341 -17.29 -1.73 -13.81
CA PRO A 341 -17.39 -0.74 -12.76
C PRO A 341 -18.17 -1.35 -11.60
N GLN A 342 -17.55 -2.30 -10.89
CA GLN A 342 -17.97 -2.66 -9.57
C GLN A 342 -17.78 -1.36 -8.83
N SER A 343 -18.90 -0.82 -8.31
CA SER A 343 -18.84 0.20 -7.27
C SER A 343 -17.71 -0.26 -6.37
N VAL A 344 -16.59 0.46 -6.33
CA VAL A 344 -15.48 0.10 -5.47
C VAL A 344 -16.07 0.19 -4.08
N ILE A 345 -16.55 -0.96 -3.57
CA ILE A 345 -17.19 -1.08 -2.28
C ILE A 345 -16.02 -0.92 -1.34
N ILE A 346 -15.64 0.32 -1.07
CA ILE A 346 -14.97 0.63 0.18
C ILE A 346 -16.03 0.27 1.20
N ALA A 347 -15.88 -0.94 1.72
CA ALA A 347 -16.75 -1.49 2.73
C ALA A 347 -16.68 -0.53 3.92
N SER A 348 -17.74 0.26 4.10
CA SER A 348 -18.34 0.62 5.40
C SER A 348 -17.44 1.16 6.51
N ALA A 349 -16.18 1.50 6.26
CA ALA A 349 -15.25 1.84 7.33
C ALA A 349 -15.46 3.27 7.83
N PHE A 350 -15.95 4.15 6.97
CA PHE A 350 -16.37 5.48 7.33
C PHE A 350 -17.89 5.52 7.40
N ASP A 351 -18.43 5.63 8.62
CA ASP A 351 -19.84 5.92 8.89
C ASP A 351 -20.14 7.36 8.44
N ILE A 352 -20.13 7.60 7.13
CA ILE A 352 -20.61 8.85 6.55
C ILE A 352 -22.14 8.75 6.53
N PRO A 353 -22.87 9.67 7.18
CA PRO A 353 -24.33 9.64 7.18
C PRO A 353 -24.88 9.54 5.75
N ASP A 354 -25.81 8.61 5.51
CA ASP A 354 -26.39 8.33 4.18
C ASP A 354 -27.28 9.46 3.61
N GLY A 355 -27.23 10.67 4.18
CA GLY A 355 -28.07 11.80 3.78
C GLY A 355 -27.36 13.15 3.81
N GLY A 356 -27.99 14.14 3.17
CA GLY A 356 -27.49 15.52 3.11
C GLY A 356 -26.39 15.75 2.07
N ASP A 357 -25.67 16.87 2.22
CA ASP A 357 -24.67 17.31 1.25
C ASP A 357 -23.48 16.34 1.16
N ALA A 358 -23.11 15.68 2.26
CA ALA A 358 -22.03 14.68 2.28
C ALA A 358 -22.32 13.49 1.33
N ALA A 359 -23.56 12.98 1.31
CA ALA A 359 -23.97 11.93 0.40
C ALA A 359 -23.89 12.36 -1.07
N VAL A 360 -24.21 13.63 -1.37
CA VAL A 360 -24.08 14.20 -2.72
C VAL A 360 -22.61 14.29 -3.14
N VAL A 361 -21.72 14.76 -2.27
CA VAL A 361 -20.28 14.83 -2.56
C VAL A 361 -19.69 13.43 -2.74
N ARG A 362 -20.08 12.46 -1.90
CA ARG A 362 -19.71 11.05 -2.04
C ARG A 362 -20.13 10.50 -3.41
N GLN A 363 -21.36 10.73 -3.84
CA GLN A 363 -21.84 10.28 -5.15
C GLN A 363 -21.03 10.89 -6.30
N LYS A 364 -20.67 12.19 -6.21
CA LYS A 364 -19.81 12.84 -7.20
C LYS A 364 -18.43 12.19 -7.29
N ILE A 365 -17.84 11.82 -6.15
CA ILE A 365 -16.56 11.08 -6.11
C ILE A 365 -16.72 9.73 -6.82
N GLU A 366 -17.75 8.95 -6.47
CA GLU A 366 -18.02 7.66 -7.10
C GLU A 366 -18.23 7.79 -8.62
N ASP A 367 -18.93 8.83 -9.06
CA ASP A 367 -19.17 9.08 -10.49
C ASP A 367 -17.89 9.49 -11.23
N ALA A 368 -16.99 10.25 -10.59
CA ALA A 368 -15.68 10.54 -11.15
C ALA A 368 -14.88 9.25 -11.36
N TYR A 369 -14.86 8.35 -10.38
CA TYR A 369 -14.16 7.07 -10.51
C TYR A 369 -14.74 6.15 -11.58
N LYS A 370 -16.07 6.11 -11.74
CA LYS A 370 -16.69 5.35 -12.83
C LYS A 370 -16.20 5.84 -14.20
N VAL A 371 -16.03 7.16 -14.35
CA VAL A 371 -15.49 7.76 -15.58
C VAL A 371 -14.03 7.37 -15.78
N LEU A 372 -13.21 7.39 -14.73
CA LEU A 372 -11.81 6.95 -14.78
C LEU A 372 -11.70 5.48 -15.24
N VAL A 373 -12.41 4.55 -14.59
CA VAL A 373 -12.38 3.11 -14.93
C VAL A 373 -12.85 2.88 -16.37
N THR A 374 -13.88 3.61 -16.82
CA THR A 374 -14.36 3.53 -18.21
C THR A 374 -13.30 4.02 -19.19
N ALA A 375 -12.62 5.13 -18.88
CA ALA A 375 -11.55 5.68 -19.68
C ALA A 375 -10.35 4.72 -19.78
N GLU A 376 -9.96 4.11 -18.66
CA GLU A 376 -8.90 3.09 -18.61
C GLU A 376 -9.22 1.90 -19.52
N ALA A 377 -10.43 1.34 -19.40
CA ALA A 377 -10.89 0.24 -20.25
C ALA A 377 -10.89 0.64 -21.74
N GLN A 378 -11.29 1.87 -22.09
CA GLN A 378 -11.25 2.38 -23.46
C GLN A 378 -9.81 2.51 -23.99
N LEU A 379 -8.87 2.99 -23.17
CA LEU A 379 -7.46 3.07 -23.53
C LEU A 379 -6.85 1.68 -23.79
N VAL A 380 -7.13 0.70 -22.93
CA VAL A 380 -6.64 -0.67 -23.11
C VAL A 380 -7.23 -1.31 -24.38
N ARG A 381 -8.52 -1.08 -24.66
CA ARG A 381 -9.20 -1.53 -25.90
C ARG A 381 -8.73 -0.82 -27.16
N GLY A 382 -7.85 0.18 -27.06
CA GLY A 382 -7.33 0.94 -28.19
C GLY A 382 -8.25 2.04 -28.70
N VAL A 383 -9.35 2.35 -28.00
CA VAL A 383 -10.26 3.46 -28.32
C VAL A 383 -9.71 4.76 -27.74
N ARG A 384 -8.55 5.17 -28.25
CA ARG A 384 -7.68 6.20 -27.63
C ARG A 384 -8.38 7.54 -27.41
N GLN A 385 -9.17 8.02 -28.36
CA GLN A 385 -9.82 9.33 -28.24
C GLN A 385 -10.86 9.35 -27.12
N GLU A 386 -11.74 8.35 -27.07
CA GLU A 386 -12.75 8.25 -26.01
C GLU A 386 -12.11 8.09 -24.63
N GLY A 387 -11.04 7.29 -24.53
CA GLY A 387 -10.27 7.16 -23.29
C GLY A 387 -9.65 8.49 -22.85
N VAL A 388 -9.07 9.26 -23.76
CA VAL A 388 -8.51 10.60 -23.45
C VAL A 388 -9.61 11.59 -23.05
N ASP A 389 -10.76 11.56 -23.72
CA ASP A 389 -11.90 12.41 -23.39
C ASP A 389 -12.48 12.05 -22.00
N GLY A 390 -12.54 10.76 -21.68
CA GLY A 390 -12.93 10.26 -20.36
C GLY A 390 -11.95 10.67 -19.25
N LEU A 391 -10.64 10.62 -19.50
CA LEU A 391 -9.63 11.13 -18.55
C LEU A 391 -9.79 12.63 -18.30
N SER A 392 -10.10 13.41 -19.35
CA SER A 392 -10.39 14.84 -19.23
C SER A 392 -11.64 15.10 -18.39
N ASP A 393 -12.71 14.32 -18.59
CA ASP A 393 -13.94 14.41 -17.79
C ASP A 393 -13.69 14.04 -16.32
N PHE A 394 -12.93 12.96 -16.05
CA PHE A 394 -12.50 12.60 -14.69
C PHE A 394 -11.78 13.78 -14.02
N ARG A 395 -10.77 14.36 -14.68
CA ARG A 395 -10.02 15.50 -14.15
C ARG A 395 -10.93 16.69 -13.85
N ASN A 396 -11.85 17.02 -14.75
CA ASN A 396 -12.78 18.13 -14.55
C ASN A 396 -13.74 17.88 -13.38
N LYS A 397 -14.20 16.64 -13.19
CA LYS A 397 -15.01 16.24 -12.04
C LYS A 397 -14.23 16.37 -10.73
N VAL A 398 -12.98 15.91 -10.68
CA VAL A 398 -12.12 16.08 -9.50
C VAL A 398 -11.92 17.57 -9.20
N ALA A 399 -11.60 18.38 -10.21
CA ALA A 399 -11.46 19.84 -10.04
C ALA A 399 -12.73 20.49 -9.49
N MET A 400 -13.92 20.07 -9.93
CA MET A 400 -15.21 20.56 -9.40
C MET A 400 -15.46 20.08 -7.95
N ILE A 401 -15.09 18.84 -7.63
CA ILE A 401 -15.23 18.30 -6.27
C ILE A 401 -14.35 19.11 -5.33
N VAL A 402 -13.07 19.30 -5.67
CA VAL A 402 -12.09 19.97 -4.81
C VAL A 402 -12.26 21.48 -4.77
N GLY A 403 -12.57 22.12 -5.90
CA GLY A 403 -12.70 23.57 -6.00
C GLY A 403 -14.06 24.13 -5.56
N THR A 404 -15.08 23.28 -5.42
CA THR A 404 -16.44 23.74 -5.11
C THR A 404 -17.12 22.87 -4.06
N SER A 405 -17.26 21.57 -4.33
CA SER A 405 -18.14 20.71 -3.51
C SER A 405 -17.59 20.45 -2.09
N LEU A 406 -16.29 20.18 -1.96
CA LEU A 406 -15.62 19.99 -0.67
C LEU A 406 -15.54 21.29 0.14
N PRO A 407 -15.16 22.46 -0.43
CA PRO A 407 -15.20 23.73 0.29
C PRO A 407 -16.60 24.14 0.76
N GLU A 408 -17.64 23.88 -0.04
CA GLU A 408 -19.02 24.13 0.38
C GLU A 408 -19.44 23.24 1.54
N LEU A 409 -19.15 21.93 1.43
CA LEU A 409 -19.41 20.98 2.52
C LEU A 409 -18.60 21.33 3.77
N SER A 410 -17.35 21.77 3.63
CA SER A 410 -16.50 22.15 4.76
C SER A 410 -17.09 23.31 5.58
N LYS A 411 -17.92 24.17 4.98
CA LYS A 411 -18.64 25.24 5.69
C LYS A 411 -19.81 24.73 6.52
N SER A 412 -20.49 23.65 6.10
CA SER A 412 -21.66 23.10 6.78
C SER A 412 -21.31 21.91 7.70
N ASP A 413 -20.38 21.06 7.28
CA ASP A 413 -19.89 19.87 7.97
C ASP A 413 -18.39 19.65 7.66
N PRO A 414 -17.49 20.30 8.43
CA PRO A 414 -16.04 20.17 8.27
C PRO A 414 -15.52 18.73 8.38
N LEU A 415 -16.13 17.93 9.26
CA LEU A 415 -15.68 16.55 9.53
C LEU A 415 -15.95 15.66 8.32
N SER A 416 -17.18 15.68 7.80
CA SER A 416 -17.51 14.91 6.59
C SER A 416 -16.71 15.36 5.37
N ALA A 417 -16.43 16.66 5.24
CA ALA A 417 -15.57 17.17 4.17
C ALA A 417 -14.14 16.62 4.25
N GLY A 418 -13.55 16.57 5.46
CA GLY A 418 -12.24 15.96 5.69
C GLY A 418 -12.21 14.48 5.31
N ILE A 419 -13.17 13.70 5.83
CA ILE A 419 -13.27 12.26 5.53
C ILE A 419 -13.42 12.00 4.02
N LEU A 420 -14.26 12.76 3.32
CA LEU A 420 -14.46 12.59 1.88
C LEU A 420 -13.24 13.01 1.06
N ARG A 421 -12.48 14.01 1.53
CA ARG A 421 -11.20 14.38 0.92
C ARG A 421 -10.17 13.27 1.10
N ASP A 422 -10.04 12.72 2.30
CA ASP A 422 -9.13 11.61 2.59
C ASP A 422 -9.48 10.37 1.77
N MET A 423 -10.76 10.04 1.67
CA MET A 423 -11.25 8.94 0.82
C MET A 423 -10.90 9.16 -0.66
N LEU A 424 -11.06 10.39 -1.17
CA LEU A 424 -10.70 10.71 -2.55
C LEU A 424 -9.17 10.61 -2.76
N ASN A 425 -8.37 11.14 -1.83
CA ASN A 425 -6.92 11.04 -1.84
C ASN A 425 -6.44 9.59 -1.80
N GLU A 426 -6.98 8.78 -0.90
CA GLU A 426 -6.67 7.36 -0.76
C GLU A 426 -6.97 6.60 -2.05
N LYS A 427 -8.14 6.81 -2.67
CA LYS A 427 -8.47 6.18 -3.95
C LYS A 427 -7.53 6.61 -5.07
N ILE A 428 -7.12 7.89 -5.16
CA ILE A 428 -6.13 8.34 -6.15
C ILE A 428 -4.79 7.65 -5.89
N ASN A 429 -4.35 7.57 -4.64
CA ASN A 429 -3.07 6.98 -4.26
C ASN A 429 -3.02 5.48 -4.52
N ASN A 430 -4.10 4.76 -4.21
CA ASN A 430 -4.25 3.33 -4.53
C ASN A 430 -4.16 3.10 -6.03
N GLN A 431 -4.88 3.91 -6.82
CA GLN A 431 -4.81 3.81 -8.28
C GLN A 431 -3.39 4.14 -8.77
N LEU A 432 -2.76 5.22 -8.29
CA LEU A 432 -1.38 5.56 -8.66
C LEU A 432 -0.36 4.46 -8.33
N LYS A 433 -0.54 3.73 -7.23
CA LYS A 433 0.26 2.54 -6.88
C LYS A 433 0.11 1.45 -7.95
N ASP A 434 -1.11 1.19 -8.40
CA ASP A 434 -1.35 0.26 -9.51
C ASP A 434 -0.72 0.79 -10.80
N PHE A 435 -0.74 2.10 -11.05
CA PHE A 435 -0.14 2.66 -12.26
C PHE A 435 1.39 2.80 -12.23
N ALA A 436 2.04 2.54 -11.11
CA ALA A 436 3.43 2.94 -10.94
C ALA A 436 4.42 2.16 -11.83
N SER A 437 4.05 0.98 -12.35
CA SER A 437 4.82 0.22 -13.35
C SER A 437 4.67 0.71 -14.79
N PHE A 438 3.66 1.52 -15.12
CA PHE A 438 3.51 2.06 -16.46
C PHE A 438 4.49 3.20 -16.72
N ARG A 439 5.05 3.19 -17.93
CA ARG A 439 6.07 4.10 -18.44
C ARG A 439 5.56 4.86 -19.66
N PRO A 440 6.22 5.97 -20.06
CA PRO A 440 5.90 6.64 -21.32
C PRO A 440 5.90 5.66 -22.49
N GLY A 441 4.81 5.66 -23.26
CA GLY A 441 4.61 4.71 -24.36
C GLY A 441 3.52 3.68 -24.07
N ASP A 442 3.31 3.33 -22.80
CA ASP A 442 2.23 2.41 -22.41
C ASP A 442 0.86 3.05 -22.59
N ARG A 443 -0.16 2.23 -22.89
CA ARG A 443 -1.52 2.69 -23.17
C ARG A 443 -2.12 3.47 -22.00
N LEU A 444 -1.81 2.97 -20.81
CA LEU A 444 -2.33 3.40 -19.53
C LEU A 444 -1.51 4.53 -18.86
N TYR A 445 -0.38 4.92 -19.45
CA TYR A 445 0.45 6.01 -18.90
C TYR A 445 -0.28 7.37 -18.84
N ARG A 446 -1.21 7.64 -19.77
CA ARG A 446 -2.02 8.87 -19.73
C ARG A 446 -2.96 8.93 -18.51
N ALA A 447 -3.46 7.79 -18.06
CA ALA A 447 -4.28 7.71 -16.86
C ALA A 447 -3.43 8.04 -15.61
N LYS A 448 -2.21 7.50 -15.53
CA LYS A 448 -1.20 7.85 -14.51
C LYS A 448 -0.95 9.36 -14.44
N GLU A 449 -0.72 10.02 -15.58
CA GLU A 449 -0.53 11.49 -15.64
C GLU A 449 -1.75 12.24 -15.10
N THR A 450 -2.95 11.79 -15.47
CA THR A 450 -4.21 12.43 -15.07
C THR A 450 -4.44 12.27 -13.56
N LEU A 451 -4.12 11.10 -12.99
CA LEU A 451 -4.16 10.85 -11.56
C LEU A 451 -3.13 11.69 -10.80
N GLN A 452 -1.93 11.86 -11.32
CA GLN A 452 -0.91 12.77 -10.77
C GLN A 452 -1.39 14.23 -10.77
N GLU A 453 -2.07 14.68 -11.83
CA GLU A 453 -2.69 16.01 -11.85
C GLU A 453 -3.78 16.15 -10.77
N ALA A 454 -4.63 15.13 -10.63
CA ALA A 454 -5.70 15.09 -9.65
C ALA A 454 -5.17 15.05 -8.20
N GLU A 455 -4.07 14.34 -7.94
CA GLU A 455 -3.34 14.33 -6.66
C GLU A 455 -2.89 15.74 -6.27
N VAL A 456 -2.29 16.50 -7.20
CA VAL A 456 -1.89 17.89 -6.97
C VAL A 456 -3.12 18.79 -6.72
N MET A 457 -4.26 18.53 -7.37
CA MET A 457 -5.48 19.30 -7.12
C MET A 457 -6.00 19.12 -5.70
N LEU A 458 -5.81 17.94 -5.08
CA LEU A 458 -6.28 17.65 -3.73
C LEU A 458 -5.49 18.34 -2.63
N ALA A 459 -4.26 18.75 -2.90
CA ALA A 459 -3.46 19.46 -1.91
C ALA A 459 -4.09 20.82 -1.56
N GLU A 460 -4.33 21.01 -0.27
CA GLU A 460 -5.00 22.19 0.28
C GLU A 460 -4.12 23.43 0.25
N THR A 461 -2.81 23.24 0.46
CA THR A 461 -1.82 24.31 0.58
C THR A 461 -0.86 24.28 -0.61
N ASP A 462 -0.25 25.42 -0.90
CA ASP A 462 0.74 25.50 -1.97
C ASP A 462 2.01 24.71 -1.62
N VAL A 463 2.37 24.64 -0.33
CA VAL A 463 3.50 23.81 0.15
C VAL A 463 3.21 22.32 -0.11
N ALA A 464 2.01 21.83 0.20
CA ALA A 464 1.64 20.45 -0.09
C ALA A 464 1.62 20.15 -1.61
N LYS A 465 1.16 21.09 -2.44
CA LYS A 465 1.23 20.94 -3.92
C LYS A 465 2.67 20.82 -4.39
N VAL A 466 3.56 21.63 -3.82
CA VAL A 466 4.99 21.63 -4.14
C VAL A 466 5.63 20.31 -3.73
N GLU A 467 5.30 19.78 -2.53
CA GLU A 467 5.79 18.48 -2.07
C GLU A 467 5.37 17.35 -3.02
N ILE A 468 4.08 17.30 -3.39
CA ILE A 468 3.56 16.30 -4.34
C ILE A 468 4.25 16.45 -5.70
N GLN A 469 4.40 17.68 -6.22
CA GLN A 469 5.07 17.91 -7.49
C GLN A 469 6.53 17.46 -7.46
N LEU A 470 7.22 17.64 -6.33
CA LEU A 470 8.59 17.19 -6.13
C LEU A 470 8.66 15.66 -6.08
N ALA A 471 7.75 15.00 -5.36
CA ALA A 471 7.62 13.55 -5.35
C ALA A 471 7.39 12.98 -6.76
N GLN A 472 6.55 13.64 -7.55
CA GLN A 472 6.30 13.23 -8.94
C GLN A 472 7.44 13.60 -9.90
N ALA A 473 8.32 14.55 -9.53
CA ALA A 473 9.53 14.87 -10.29
C ALA A 473 10.56 13.76 -10.08
N GLU A 474 10.73 13.31 -8.84
CA GLU A 474 11.53 12.15 -8.48
C GLU A 474 11.06 10.89 -9.23
N ASP A 475 9.74 10.61 -9.24
CA ASP A 475 9.17 9.47 -9.99
C ASP A 475 9.55 9.51 -11.49
N ALA A 476 9.58 10.71 -12.09
CA ALA A 476 9.98 10.88 -13.48
C ALA A 476 11.47 10.59 -13.71
N LEU A 477 12.34 10.84 -12.72
CA LEU A 477 13.76 10.47 -12.81
C LEU A 477 13.96 8.96 -12.70
N LEU A 478 13.22 8.29 -11.80
CA LEU A 478 13.25 6.84 -11.64
C LEU A 478 12.75 6.14 -12.93
N GLU A 479 11.62 6.59 -13.50
CA GLU A 479 11.13 6.13 -14.80
C GLU A 479 12.15 6.38 -15.93
N MET A 480 12.89 7.49 -15.86
CA MET A 480 13.93 7.80 -16.84
C MET A 480 15.08 6.78 -16.80
N GLN A 481 15.49 6.30 -15.63
CA GLN A 481 16.50 5.23 -15.51
C GLN A 481 16.05 3.96 -16.23
N GLU A 482 14.79 3.56 -16.05
CA GLU A 482 14.21 2.38 -16.71
C GLU A 482 14.17 2.57 -18.24
N LEU A 483 13.77 3.73 -18.74
CA LEU A 483 13.78 4.03 -20.18
C LEU A 483 15.20 4.02 -20.76
N LEU A 484 16.19 4.46 -19.99
CA LEU A 484 17.59 4.42 -20.41
C LEU A 484 18.09 2.98 -20.47
N ALA A 485 17.74 2.11 -19.54
CA ALA A 485 18.04 0.68 -19.63
C ALA A 485 17.56 0.08 -20.96
N ASP A 486 16.36 0.49 -21.43
CA ASP A 486 15.75 0.06 -22.69
C ASP A 486 16.22 0.85 -23.94
N ASN A 487 17.21 1.74 -23.79
CA ASN A 487 17.72 2.62 -24.86
C ASN A 487 16.66 3.57 -25.47
N GLN A 488 15.63 3.95 -24.72
CA GLN A 488 14.54 4.83 -25.14
C GLN A 488 14.82 6.32 -24.84
N PHE A 489 15.94 6.84 -25.35
CA PHE A 489 16.44 8.20 -25.04
C PHE A 489 15.45 9.35 -25.35
N ASN A 490 14.61 9.21 -26.38
CA ASN A 490 13.61 10.24 -26.72
C ASN A 490 12.52 10.38 -25.64
N LEU A 491 12.09 9.26 -25.07
CA LEU A 491 11.11 9.24 -23.99
C LEU A 491 11.76 9.70 -22.68
N ALA A 492 13.01 9.27 -22.43
CA ALA A 492 13.81 9.76 -21.32
C ALA A 492 13.97 11.30 -21.34
N ALA A 493 14.27 11.90 -22.49
CA ALA A 493 14.32 13.36 -22.65
C ALA A 493 12.99 14.06 -22.37
N THR A 494 11.86 13.41 -22.66
CA THR A 494 10.54 13.92 -22.31
C THR A 494 10.32 13.94 -20.79
N LEU A 495 10.80 12.92 -20.08
CA LEU A 495 10.77 12.87 -18.62
C LEU A 495 11.73 13.86 -17.97
N LEU A 496 12.94 14.05 -18.51
CA LEU A 496 13.88 15.06 -18.03
C LEU A 496 13.28 16.47 -18.10
N LYS A 497 12.62 16.80 -19.21
CA LYS A 497 11.91 18.08 -19.36
C LYS A 497 10.75 18.22 -18.37
N ARG A 498 10.03 17.13 -18.10
CA ARG A 498 8.96 17.11 -17.09
C ARG A 498 9.51 17.35 -15.69
N TYR A 499 10.59 16.67 -15.33
CA TYR A 499 11.32 16.89 -14.10
C TYR A 499 11.69 18.37 -13.96
N GLN A 500 12.36 18.96 -14.97
CA GLN A 500 12.73 20.38 -14.96
C GLN A 500 11.51 21.29 -14.73
N ASN A 501 10.39 21.02 -15.41
CA ASN A 501 9.18 21.83 -15.25
C ASN A 501 8.58 21.73 -13.84
N LYS A 502 8.65 20.57 -13.18
CA LYS A 502 8.16 20.38 -11.80
C LYS A 502 9.16 20.94 -10.77
N ALA A 503 10.44 20.64 -10.91
CA ALA A 503 11.52 21.15 -10.06
C ALA A 503 11.65 22.68 -10.11
N ASN A 504 11.44 23.31 -11.27
CA ASN A 504 11.49 24.78 -11.38
C ASN A 504 10.31 25.47 -10.66
N LYS A 505 9.15 24.81 -10.55
CA LYS A 505 8.00 25.36 -9.81
C LYS A 505 8.26 25.40 -8.31
N PHE A 506 8.98 24.42 -7.77
CA PHE A 506 9.40 24.38 -6.36
C PHE A 506 10.00 25.73 -5.92
N LEU A 507 10.96 26.24 -6.68
CA LEU A 507 11.72 27.45 -6.34
C LEU A 507 10.92 28.74 -6.49
N LEU A 508 9.89 28.74 -7.32
CA LEU A 508 9.07 29.92 -7.60
C LEU A 508 7.93 30.12 -6.59
N THR A 509 7.58 29.09 -5.82
CA THR A 509 6.38 29.08 -4.97
C THR A 509 6.69 29.29 -3.48
N LEU A 510 7.97 29.41 -3.12
CA LEU A 510 8.43 29.77 -1.78
C LEU A 510 8.23 31.29 -1.55
N SER A 511 6.98 31.73 -1.41
CA SER A 511 6.65 33.10 -1.00
C SER A 511 6.58 33.21 0.53
N ALA A 512 6.81 34.43 1.05
CA ALA A 512 6.75 34.72 2.50
C ALA A 512 5.38 34.43 3.14
N ASP A 513 4.31 34.32 2.33
CA ASP A 513 2.96 34.06 2.83
C ASP A 513 2.77 32.64 3.42
N ASN A 514 3.71 31.72 3.18
CA ASN A 514 3.66 30.32 3.65
C ASN A 514 4.80 29.96 4.63
N GLU A 515 5.49 30.95 5.23
CA GLU A 515 6.72 30.76 6.01
C GLU A 515 6.60 29.69 7.11
N VAL A 516 5.50 29.69 7.87
CA VAL A 516 5.30 28.74 8.98
C VAL A 516 5.16 27.30 8.50
N GLU A 517 4.29 27.03 7.52
CA GLU A 517 4.12 25.68 6.98
C GLU A 517 5.38 25.23 6.22
N LEU A 518 6.07 26.18 5.58
CA LEU A 518 7.31 25.90 4.89
C LEU A 518 8.40 25.47 5.88
N SER A 519 8.58 26.18 7.00
CA SER A 519 9.53 25.84 8.06
C SER A 519 9.33 24.39 8.54
N ASP A 520 8.08 24.00 8.86
CA ASP A 520 7.73 22.64 9.30
C ASP A 520 8.07 21.55 8.27
N ARG A 521 8.07 21.88 6.97
CA ARG A 521 8.31 20.93 5.86
C ARG A 521 9.65 21.13 5.17
N PHE A 522 10.44 22.13 5.56
CA PHE A 522 11.61 22.54 4.82
C PHE A 522 12.63 21.40 4.75
N ALA A 523 12.92 20.77 5.89
CA ALA A 523 13.85 19.64 5.97
C ALA A 523 13.47 18.48 5.03
N SER A 524 12.19 18.10 4.95
CA SER A 524 11.75 17.00 4.08
C SER A 524 11.82 17.36 2.60
N LEU A 525 11.49 18.60 2.24
CA LEU A 525 11.60 19.12 0.87
C LEU A 525 13.07 19.16 0.42
N ILE A 526 13.94 19.63 1.31
CA ILE A 526 15.37 19.72 1.08
C ILE A 526 15.97 18.32 0.91
N GLN A 527 15.61 17.37 1.77
CA GLN A 527 15.99 15.97 1.64
C GLN A 527 15.59 15.38 0.27
N ARG A 528 14.36 15.61 -0.19
CA ARG A 528 13.89 15.12 -1.49
C ARG A 528 14.67 15.75 -2.65
N GLN A 529 15.03 17.03 -2.55
CA GLN A 529 15.87 17.67 -3.57
C GLN A 529 17.28 17.07 -3.59
N ALA A 530 17.87 16.81 -2.42
CA ALA A 530 19.15 16.10 -2.35
C ALA A 530 19.05 14.74 -3.04
N ASP A 531 18.02 13.94 -2.71
CA ASP A 531 17.74 12.63 -3.32
C ASP A 531 17.62 12.71 -4.86
N ASN A 532 16.92 13.73 -5.39
CA ASN A 532 16.83 13.98 -6.84
C ASN A 532 18.19 14.23 -7.51
N ILE A 533 19.08 14.97 -6.85
CA ILE A 533 20.43 15.24 -7.38
C ILE A 533 21.26 13.94 -7.37
N LYS A 534 21.08 13.05 -6.37
CA LYS A 534 21.71 11.72 -6.35
C LYS A 534 21.24 10.88 -7.55
N ILE A 535 19.92 10.86 -7.80
CA ILE A 535 19.35 10.13 -8.94
C ILE A 535 19.86 10.69 -10.28
N LEU A 536 19.89 12.03 -10.45
CA LEU A 536 20.45 12.66 -11.65
C LEU A 536 21.92 12.31 -11.88
N THR A 537 22.71 12.26 -10.81
CA THR A 537 24.11 11.83 -10.88
C THR A 537 24.24 10.38 -11.33
N SER A 538 23.41 9.48 -10.76
CA SER A 538 23.34 8.08 -11.19
C SER A 538 22.99 7.94 -12.68
N ILE A 539 22.00 8.71 -13.14
CA ILE A 539 21.58 8.77 -14.54
C ILE A 539 22.74 9.21 -15.43
N GLU A 540 23.39 10.33 -15.10
CA GLU A 540 24.53 10.84 -15.87
C GLU A 540 25.64 9.78 -16.01
N GLN A 541 26.00 9.14 -14.89
CA GLN A 541 27.03 8.11 -14.81
C GLN A 541 26.67 6.87 -15.65
N SER A 542 25.39 6.47 -15.68
CA SER A 542 24.90 5.34 -16.48
C SER A 542 24.99 5.54 -17.99
N ILE A 543 25.13 6.81 -18.44
CA ILE A 543 25.22 7.19 -19.85
C ILE A 543 26.68 7.28 -20.32
N ILE A 544 27.67 7.37 -19.42
CA ILE A 544 29.09 7.60 -19.77
C ILE A 544 29.62 6.60 -20.79
N TYR A 545 29.22 5.33 -20.68
CA TYR A 545 29.67 4.26 -21.57
C TYR A 545 28.77 4.07 -22.81
N ARG A 546 27.87 5.03 -23.08
CA ARG A 546 26.95 5.01 -24.21
C ARG A 546 27.29 6.17 -25.16
N ASP A 547 27.12 5.96 -26.46
CA ASP A 547 27.36 6.98 -27.50
C ASP A 547 26.26 8.08 -27.54
N GLN A 548 25.90 8.63 -26.37
CA GLN A 548 24.78 9.56 -26.17
C GLN A 548 25.22 10.83 -25.45
N PHE A 549 26.35 11.39 -25.88
CA PHE A 549 26.97 12.59 -25.26
C PHE A 549 25.99 13.77 -25.12
N ALA A 550 25.19 14.06 -26.14
CA ALA A 550 24.25 15.18 -26.11
C ALA A 550 23.18 15.02 -25.02
N PHE A 551 22.68 13.79 -24.78
CA PHE A 551 21.71 13.53 -23.73
C PHE A 551 22.37 13.56 -22.34
N ARG A 552 23.59 13.01 -22.21
CA ARG A 552 24.39 13.11 -20.99
C ARG A 552 24.61 14.57 -20.58
N ASP A 553 25.00 15.42 -21.53
CA ASP A 553 25.27 16.84 -21.28
C ASP A 553 23.99 17.59 -20.86
N GLN A 554 22.81 17.20 -21.39
CA GLN A 554 21.52 17.71 -20.91
C GLN A 554 21.25 17.31 -19.46
N VAL A 555 21.43 16.03 -19.10
CA VAL A 555 21.26 15.56 -17.71
C VAL A 555 22.21 16.30 -16.76
N ARG A 556 23.49 16.44 -17.15
CA ARG A 556 24.49 17.21 -16.40
C ARG A 556 24.03 18.65 -16.16
N GLN A 557 23.58 19.34 -17.22
CA GLN A 557 23.09 20.72 -17.11
C GLN A 557 21.90 20.83 -16.16
N VAL A 558 20.96 19.87 -16.21
CA VAL A 558 19.80 19.83 -15.29
C VAL A 558 20.26 19.63 -13.85
N ARG A 559 21.23 18.74 -13.63
CA ARG A 559 21.80 18.46 -12.32
C ARG A 559 22.48 19.69 -11.74
N GLU A 560 23.38 20.32 -12.50
CA GLU A 560 24.09 21.54 -12.09
C GLU A 560 23.13 22.71 -11.80
N ASP A 561 22.12 22.90 -12.63
CA ASP A 561 21.08 23.93 -12.41
C ASP A 561 20.27 23.64 -11.14
N THR A 562 19.81 22.39 -10.95
CA THR A 562 19.10 21.96 -9.74
C THR A 562 19.94 22.21 -8.50
N LEU A 563 21.21 21.80 -8.52
CA LEU A 563 22.12 21.94 -7.40
C LEU A 563 22.44 23.39 -7.07
N ARG A 564 22.68 24.23 -8.09
CA ARG A 564 22.87 25.68 -7.89
C ARG A 564 21.64 26.30 -7.21
N LYS A 565 20.45 25.97 -7.69
CA LYS A 565 19.19 26.47 -7.13
C LYS A 565 18.96 25.98 -5.71
N PHE A 566 19.32 24.73 -5.44
CA PHE A 566 19.27 24.13 -4.13
C PHE A 566 20.19 24.84 -3.14
N ILE A 567 21.44 25.09 -3.52
CA ILE A 567 22.39 25.88 -2.72
C ILE A 567 21.85 27.28 -2.41
N ILE A 568 21.29 27.99 -3.40
CA ILE A 568 20.70 29.32 -3.19
C ILE A 568 19.54 29.25 -2.17
N ALA A 569 18.71 28.20 -2.23
CA ALA A 569 17.61 28.02 -1.29
C ALA A 569 18.10 27.79 0.15
N LEU A 570 19.21 27.05 0.32
CA LEU A 570 19.86 26.84 1.62
C LEU A 570 20.48 28.14 2.15
N GLU A 571 21.16 28.91 1.31
CA GLU A 571 21.73 30.21 1.70
C GLU A 571 20.68 31.24 2.11
N GLN A 572 19.46 31.14 1.58
CA GLN A 572 18.35 32.03 1.93
C GLN A 572 17.66 31.66 3.24
N ASN A 573 17.84 30.43 3.74
CA ASN A 573 17.16 29.91 4.93
C ASN A 573 18.14 29.15 5.85
N PRO A 574 19.27 29.75 6.27
CA PRO A 574 20.35 29.04 6.95
C PRO A 574 19.90 28.41 8.28
N ASP A 575 19.00 29.09 9.02
CA ASP A 575 18.51 28.64 10.33
C ASP A 575 17.67 27.35 10.26
N GLU A 576 17.14 27.02 9.07
CA GLU A 576 16.29 25.86 8.83
C GLU A 576 17.07 24.66 8.26
N VAL A 577 18.36 24.83 7.97
CA VAL A 577 19.21 23.77 7.39
C VAL A 577 19.77 22.88 8.50
N SER A 578 19.23 21.68 8.65
CA SER A 578 19.82 20.67 9.55
C SER A 578 21.25 20.29 9.12
N SER A 579 22.12 19.98 10.09
CA SER A 579 23.46 19.43 9.84
C SER A 579 23.44 18.20 8.94
N ASP A 580 22.39 17.39 9.02
CA ASP A 580 22.26 16.13 8.29
C ASP A 580 22.13 16.37 6.79
N VAL A 581 21.40 17.42 6.38
CA VAL A 581 21.32 17.84 4.98
C VAL A 581 22.70 18.23 4.46
N LEU A 582 23.47 19.00 5.22
CA LEU A 582 24.81 19.43 4.82
C LEU A 582 25.76 18.23 4.71
N LEU A 583 25.66 17.27 5.63
CA LEU A 583 26.43 16.03 5.58
C LEU A 583 26.07 15.17 4.37
N GLN A 584 24.78 15.07 4.03
CA GLN A 584 24.36 14.33 2.84
C GLN A 584 24.75 14.99 1.53
N LEU A 585 24.78 16.33 1.49
CA LEU A 585 25.33 17.07 0.34
C LEU A 585 26.81 16.81 0.17
N LYS A 586 27.54 16.80 1.28
CA LYS A 586 28.96 16.46 1.29
C LYS A 586 29.17 15.02 0.86
N ASP A 587 28.43 14.06 1.40
CA ASP A 587 28.50 12.65 1.01
C ASP A 587 28.22 12.45 -0.48
N LEU A 588 27.23 13.17 -1.02
CA LEU A 588 26.94 13.17 -2.44
C LEU A 588 28.12 13.66 -3.29
N TYR A 589 28.79 14.73 -2.84
CA TYR A 589 29.98 15.27 -3.49
C TYR A 589 31.14 14.28 -3.41
N ASP A 590 31.52 13.88 -2.19
CA ASP A 590 32.64 13.00 -1.89
C ASP A 590 32.51 11.62 -2.57
N SER A 591 31.29 11.08 -2.70
CA SER A 591 31.07 9.72 -3.20
C SER A 591 30.92 9.62 -4.72
N TYR A 592 30.49 10.69 -5.41
CA TYR A 592 29.99 10.57 -6.80
C TYR A 592 30.52 11.62 -7.79
N VAL A 593 31.25 12.62 -7.31
CA VAL A 593 31.93 13.58 -8.17
C VAL A 593 33.36 13.06 -8.41
N ASP A 594 33.66 12.62 -9.64
CA ASP A 594 34.99 12.12 -10.03
C ASP A 594 36.06 13.19 -9.76
N GLU A 595 37.26 12.78 -9.33
CA GLU A 595 38.43 13.66 -9.09
C GLU A 595 38.81 14.54 -10.30
N ASP A 596 38.34 14.19 -11.50
CA ASP A 596 38.58 14.93 -12.75
C ASP A 596 37.61 16.11 -12.99
N SER A 597 36.62 16.34 -12.11
CA SER A 597 35.76 17.54 -12.22
C SER A 597 36.57 18.78 -11.83
N SER A 598 36.88 19.59 -12.83
CA SER A 598 37.77 20.74 -12.75
C SER A 598 37.34 21.83 -11.77
N GLU A 599 38.32 22.65 -11.36
CA GLU A 599 38.35 23.84 -10.47
C GLU A 599 37.18 24.84 -10.49
N ASN A 600 36.13 24.64 -11.30
CA ASN A 600 34.93 25.49 -11.35
C ASN A 600 33.77 24.96 -10.50
N ASP A 601 34.02 23.98 -9.61
CA ASP A 601 32.94 23.41 -8.81
C ASP A 601 32.47 24.38 -7.73
N LEU A 602 31.24 24.87 -7.89
CA LEU A 602 30.61 25.83 -6.98
C LEU A 602 30.08 25.15 -5.70
N ILE A 603 30.06 23.82 -5.65
CA ILE A 603 29.52 23.06 -4.52
C ILE A 603 30.43 23.17 -3.30
N GLU A 604 31.71 22.86 -3.45
CA GLU A 604 32.66 22.85 -2.34
C GLU A 604 32.79 24.23 -1.67
N PRO A 605 32.90 25.35 -2.40
CA PRO A 605 32.86 26.69 -1.80
C PRO A 605 31.54 27.00 -1.09
N ALA A 606 30.40 26.57 -1.63
CA ALA A 606 29.09 26.83 -1.03
C ALA A 606 28.83 26.00 0.23
N VAL A 607 29.16 24.70 0.19
CA VAL A 607 29.11 23.81 1.35
C VAL A 607 30.06 24.32 2.44
N SER A 608 31.28 24.69 2.07
CA SER A 608 32.25 25.29 3.00
C SER A 608 31.72 26.58 3.61
N LYS A 609 31.10 27.46 2.81
CA LYS A 609 30.50 28.71 3.29
C LYS A 609 29.35 28.47 4.27
N LEU A 610 28.44 27.55 3.97
CA LEU A 610 27.32 27.19 4.86
C LEU A 610 27.79 26.56 6.18
N LEU A 611 28.94 25.88 6.17
CA LEU A 611 29.51 25.27 7.37
C LEU A 611 30.31 26.30 8.23
N ASN A 612 30.86 27.34 7.61
CA ASN A 612 31.84 28.26 8.22
C ASN A 612 31.26 29.35 9.15
N ASP A 613 29.94 29.56 9.22
CA ASP A 613 29.38 30.66 10.03
C ASP A 613 29.21 30.31 11.54
N ASP A 614 29.31 29.04 11.95
CA ASP A 614 29.31 28.61 13.38
C ASP A 614 30.27 27.45 13.73
N TYR A 615 30.79 26.71 12.74
CA TYR A 615 31.63 25.54 12.93
C TYR A 615 32.88 25.60 12.04
N GLN A 616 34.08 25.49 12.63
CA GLN A 616 35.27 25.24 11.82
C GLN A 616 35.40 23.73 11.56
N ILE A 617 35.34 23.33 10.29
CA ILE A 617 35.73 21.98 9.88
C ILE A 617 37.25 21.98 9.70
N LEU A 618 37.96 21.54 10.73
CA LEU A 618 39.40 21.32 10.67
C LEU A 618 39.69 19.98 10.00
N PHE A 619 40.11 20.04 8.75
CA PHE A 619 40.68 18.88 8.06
C PHE A 619 42.14 18.71 8.50
N ILE A 620 42.39 17.72 9.36
CA ILE A 620 43.76 17.30 9.64
C ILE A 620 44.11 16.23 8.61
N SER A 621 44.96 16.58 7.64
CA SER A 621 45.53 15.61 6.70
C SER A 621 46.25 14.50 7.49
N PRO A 622 46.14 13.22 7.09
CA PRO A 622 46.92 12.12 7.67
C PRO A 622 48.44 12.37 7.66
N ASP A 623 48.90 13.30 6.83
CA ASP A 623 50.30 13.67 6.66
C ASP A 623 50.75 14.75 7.67
N ALA A 624 49.88 15.25 8.54
CA ALA A 624 50.25 16.16 9.61
C ALA A 624 51.09 15.42 10.66
N GLU A 625 52.39 15.74 10.71
CA GLU A 625 53.37 15.10 11.60
C GLU A 625 52.86 15.00 13.05
N GLY A 626 52.59 13.77 13.51
CA GLY A 626 52.39 13.47 14.94
C GLY A 626 51.08 12.80 15.35
N LEU A 627 50.14 12.52 14.45
CA LEU A 627 48.93 11.75 14.77
C LEU A 627 49.03 10.28 14.33
N PRO A 628 48.52 9.32 15.12
CA PRO A 628 48.45 7.93 14.68
C PRO A 628 47.52 7.81 13.46
N VAL A 629 48.03 7.17 12.40
CA VAL A 629 47.49 7.08 11.02
C VAL A 629 46.09 6.44 10.92
N GLU A 630 45.46 6.06 12.04
CA GLU A 630 44.22 5.27 12.07
C GLU A 630 42.96 6.06 12.44
N GLN A 631 43.02 7.39 12.58
CA GLN A 631 41.85 8.17 12.99
C GLN A 631 41.74 9.51 12.24
N GLY A 632 41.15 9.48 11.05
CA GLY A 632 40.53 10.67 10.47
C GLY A 632 39.26 11.01 11.23
N VAL A 633 39.36 11.79 12.31
CA VAL A 633 38.18 12.27 13.06
C VAL A 633 37.82 13.64 12.54
N ILE A 634 36.62 13.76 11.95
CA ILE A 634 35.98 15.06 11.71
C ILE A 634 35.52 15.57 13.08
N MET A 635 36.17 16.59 13.61
CA MET A 635 35.79 17.23 14.86
C MET A 635 35.05 18.52 14.55
N LEU A 636 33.77 18.60 14.93
CA LEU A 636 33.00 19.84 14.91
C LEU A 636 33.38 20.63 16.17
N VAL A 637 34.14 21.72 16.02
CA VAL A 637 34.50 22.59 17.15
C VAL A 637 33.74 23.91 17.01
N PRO A 638 32.94 24.32 18.02
CA PRO A 638 32.36 25.66 18.07
C PRO A 638 33.47 26.71 18.06
N GLN A 639 33.31 27.78 17.28
CA GLN A 639 34.35 28.81 17.11
C GLN A 639 34.81 29.45 18.44
N GLU A 640 33.96 29.44 19.47
CA GLU A 640 34.27 29.94 20.82
C GLU A 640 35.15 28.99 21.66
N ALA A 641 35.35 27.74 21.22
CA ALA A 641 36.06 26.70 21.97
C ALA A 641 37.50 26.44 21.49
N THR A 642 37.98 27.10 20.44
CA THR A 642 39.38 27.00 20.01
C THR A 642 40.29 27.78 20.97
N PRO A 643 41.12 27.12 21.82
CA PRO A 643 42.11 27.82 22.61
C PRO A 643 43.11 28.49 21.66
N ASP A 644 43.46 29.73 21.96
CA ASP A 644 44.40 30.55 21.20
C ASP A 644 45.80 29.88 21.23
N LEU A 645 46.10 29.07 20.21
CA LEU A 645 47.34 28.29 20.09
C LEU A 645 48.57 29.16 19.73
N HIS A 646 48.47 30.49 19.84
CA HIS A 646 49.54 31.43 19.54
C HIS A 646 50.04 32.27 20.72
N SER A 647 49.63 32.01 21.96
CA SER A 647 50.28 32.60 23.14
C SER A 647 51.19 31.61 23.85
N GLY A 648 52.38 31.35 23.29
CA GLY A 648 53.34 30.40 23.86
C GLY A 648 54.77 30.60 23.40
N GLY A 649 55.27 31.85 23.40
CA GLY A 649 56.67 32.14 23.12
C GLY A 649 57.11 33.46 23.74
N GLY A 650 57.66 33.41 24.95
CA GLY A 650 58.41 34.53 25.54
C GLY A 650 58.35 34.67 27.07
N GLU A 651 58.96 33.73 27.82
CA GLU A 651 60.14 33.92 28.70
C GLU A 651 60.53 32.61 29.39
#